data_AF-A0ABD3Q0H0-F1
#
_entry.id   AF-A0ABD3Q0H0-F1
#
_cell.length_a   1.000
_cell.length_b   1.000
_cell.length_c   1.000
_cell.angle_alpha   90.00
_cell.angle_beta   90.00
_cell.angle_gamma   90.00
#
_symmetry.space_group_name_H-M   'P 1'
#
loop_
_entity.id
_entity.type
_entity.pdbx_description
1 polymer ?
#
loop_
_entity_poly.entity_id
_entity_poly.type
_entity_poly.pdbx_seq_one_letter_code
_entity_poly.pdbx_strand_id
1 'polypeptide(L)'
;MRTPRSTIDTILLLILPALAAARSVPSIYSENPSDGRPPSGPLPDPPQECHTGDESCLIGDDASSSDAAVASLTRRLHCVNDTEYNSAYQHLGNLFCFHDADEASSADSRSDYVQPSLNPLQIAPILNAKSEIATQYVFQMGLPRHLIHTILTYCNEMGITDLLRNFTSHSPIPALPGDKHNGRFLDMGGKQWYAQRPASKWKSDMHWISPANELSHEDYLAMLFRGGFEQVLAAIGDALHLDGLVAYHLTFIGVSYSDEGYIHHDTQFTNGGVYNLIIPLLLEEDVPPELTLLSDEEEWGGFKYRVGGGVLMGDSAMHGTRECNYRNISKAQHGGMVNGKKIGMRLAATVYIADINADNVANVAAETLTQTFPLANEDWLMSQAGRHWRRGERVMIDGGKGRKAFRFRDELDDCYSRKERGMCERDEEETRKKCLKTCGVYIEQGPISATKQDDKHVQVCVQNRTGGEDCKSYEDMQTTRGDFIAPHLAPGELFPILWRDTATFTTQYAFQIGFPPELHTALQKYCDDLGMTDLFRELLGPNPIPPEDEHTGRFVELADGNKWYAQRPAKKWTSNMHWVSPADEKTHEEYLKVLAEGNFDLVLDAIGRYLGLEGLVAYHLTFIGVSHSEKGYIHYDSTNTGASVYNVIIPLILEEDALPELVMIDDNDESKSGSLKYRIGMGALMGDDAMHGTEACDYRSQKGMRMAATVYIADINSGNARDIATQTLTQIYPLPDVKYLLSQAGRHWGDNNNNSLRSDKGRKPFLFHDKLMDCADRADKGMCVSQNSTEAKYTREKCLQSCHIYDEQLNAKSYSSQTTIGNEAKSKIDSFFENIEYDVSCDDDSSDCQELAKTGLCMTDPRSMKEKGCAWSCLYCLTPDSRDIYIPVEEQIFTEEGRDPEELPTPDEIAAVIAETEEYLVNEVLLFDEYEHVRLSCRNYLRECSLWAAEGECEVESNSYGWMRKNCPAACKDCLKIDPTIRCPVDYDSNIFRPGDIGRMFERWLEEAGQDVSTFSPSNPPRGGSHPFGQLTVITSPYHDMMPFLSDEDMPFVHEYTPLPWVVAIDNFLSEEECQRLIELGGDKYERSTEYSSEMNIDGSFNFVESEGRTSTNTWCQDECRNDPIAKGVIERITNMTGIPYDNYEDFQLVRYLPGQFYQKHHDFTDGHERTLYGPRLLTFFLYLNDVEEGGGTEFADLNFVATPKKGMALVWPSVTNENMEVKDDWTWHEALPVMSGIKFGANAWIHLRDYQHVPDYC
;
A
#
# COMPACT_ATOMS: atom_id res chain seq x y z
N MET A 1 -50.48 20.40 19.86
CA MET A 1 -51.90 19.97 19.83
C MET A 1 -52.06 18.81 18.83
N ARG A 2 -53.21 18.11 18.86
CA ARG A 2 -53.63 16.94 18.03
C ARG A 2 -52.95 16.69 16.66
N THR A 3 -52.50 15.44 16.48
CA THR A 3 -52.33 14.67 15.21
C THR A 3 -53.67 14.42 14.48
N PRO A 4 -53.71 14.06 13.16
CA PRO A 4 -53.57 12.67 12.63
C PRO A 4 -52.68 12.54 11.36
N ARG A 5 -51.98 11.42 11.05
CA ARG A 5 -52.40 10.10 10.47
C ARG A 5 -53.02 10.19 9.05
N SER A 6 -52.82 9.28 8.08
CA SER A 6 -52.16 7.93 7.99
C SER A 6 -51.81 7.60 6.52
N THR A 7 -50.61 7.11 6.15
CA THR A 7 -50.14 5.69 6.05
C THR A 7 -50.89 4.72 5.11
N ILE A 8 -50.10 3.99 4.27
CA ILE A 8 -50.31 2.63 3.68
C ILE A 8 -51.34 2.57 2.51
N ASP A 9 -51.11 1.90 1.36
CA ASP A 9 -50.69 0.49 1.16
C ASP A 9 -50.19 0.13 -0.28
N THR A 10 -49.34 -0.91 -0.41
CA THR A 10 -49.32 -2.01 -1.44
C THR A 10 -49.16 -1.74 -2.98
N ILE A 11 -48.45 -2.54 -3.83
CA ILE A 11 -47.41 -3.61 -3.70
C ILE A 11 -46.88 -4.09 -5.10
N LEU A 12 -45.62 -4.61 -5.19
CA LEU A 12 -45.06 -5.64 -6.14
C LEU A 12 -45.06 -5.41 -7.69
N LEU A 13 -43.88 -5.44 -8.37
CA LEU A 13 -43.30 -6.48 -9.32
C LEU A 13 -42.28 -5.78 -10.28
N LEU A 14 -41.27 -6.36 -10.98
CA LEU A 14 -40.35 -7.53 -10.84
C LEU A 14 -39.24 -7.48 -11.97
N ILE A 15 -38.16 -8.30 -11.89
CA ILE A 15 -37.22 -8.75 -12.99
C ILE A 15 -36.23 -7.69 -13.57
N LEU A 16 -34.89 -7.70 -13.32
CA LEU A 16 -33.76 -8.52 -13.89
C LEU A 16 -33.62 -8.53 -15.44
N PRO A 17 -32.43 -8.75 -16.07
CA PRO A 17 -30.99 -8.63 -15.64
C PRO A 17 -30.02 -8.07 -16.74
N ALA A 18 -28.68 -8.19 -16.54
CA ALA A 18 -27.63 -8.52 -17.56
C ALA A 18 -27.21 -7.48 -18.64
N LEU A 19 -26.04 -7.58 -19.35
CA LEU A 19 -24.64 -7.99 -19.06
C LEU A 19 -23.76 -7.85 -20.36
N ALA A 20 -22.47 -7.47 -20.26
CA ALA A 20 -21.40 -7.71 -21.27
C ALA A 20 -21.51 -6.92 -22.63
N ALA A 21 -20.58 -6.90 -23.60
CA ALA A 21 -19.09 -7.01 -23.72
C ALA A 21 -18.66 -6.98 -25.23
N ALA A 22 -17.41 -6.79 -25.69
CA ALA A 22 -16.17 -6.11 -25.25
C ALA A 22 -15.02 -6.33 -26.29
N ARG A 23 -13.95 -5.52 -26.28
CA ARG A 23 -12.67 -5.63 -27.07
C ARG A 23 -12.80 -5.27 -28.60
N SER A 24 -11.77 -4.92 -29.38
CA SER A 24 -10.36 -5.42 -29.42
C SER A 24 -9.38 -4.59 -30.32
N VAL A 25 -8.07 -4.83 -30.11
CA VAL A 25 -6.82 -4.30 -30.77
C VAL A 25 -6.41 -5.12 -32.02
N PRO A 26 -5.57 -4.65 -33.00
CA PRO A 26 -4.22 -5.26 -33.20
C PRO A 26 -3.06 -4.48 -33.96
N SER A 27 -2.06 -3.96 -33.22
CA SER A 27 -0.59 -4.29 -33.34
C SER A 27 0.43 -3.70 -34.41
N ILE A 28 1.70 -3.44 -33.97
CA ILE A 28 3.05 -3.91 -34.50
C ILE A 28 4.10 -3.01 -35.29
N TYR A 29 5.19 -2.57 -34.60
CA TYR A 29 6.70 -2.65 -34.85
C TYR A 29 7.66 -1.78 -35.75
N SER A 30 8.87 -1.48 -35.17
CA SER A 30 10.30 -1.45 -35.72
C SER A 30 10.89 -0.22 -36.48
N GLU A 31 12.21 0.13 -36.63
CA GLU A 31 13.57 -0.42 -36.24
C GLU A 31 14.78 0.63 -36.29
N ASN A 32 16.12 0.26 -36.27
CA ASN A 32 17.26 1.11 -35.71
C ASN A 32 18.78 1.12 -36.33
N PRO A 33 19.96 1.11 -35.58
CA PRO A 33 21.17 2.06 -35.42
C PRO A 33 22.57 1.72 -36.07
N SER A 34 23.82 2.22 -35.70
CA SER A 34 25.21 1.57 -35.93
C SER A 34 26.69 2.13 -35.52
N ASP A 35 27.21 1.88 -34.27
CA ASP A 35 28.60 1.22 -33.84
C ASP A 35 29.79 2.40 -33.65
N GLY A 36 30.34 2.73 -32.41
CA GLY A 36 31.74 2.34 -31.90
C GLY A 36 32.62 3.10 -30.84
N ARG A 37 33.82 2.54 -30.44
CA ARG A 37 34.82 2.68 -29.27
C ARG A 37 36.11 3.61 -29.42
N PRO A 38 36.84 4.34 -28.47
CA PRO A 38 37.65 3.74 -27.34
C PRO A 38 38.37 4.62 -26.14
N PRO A 39 39.67 4.48 -25.60
CA PRO A 39 40.17 4.56 -24.15
C PRO A 39 41.53 5.34 -23.82
N SER A 40 42.49 5.16 -22.83
CA SER A 40 43.04 4.20 -21.78
C SER A 40 44.09 4.85 -20.80
N GLY A 41 44.43 4.24 -19.62
CA GLY A 41 45.16 4.82 -18.43
C GLY A 41 46.72 4.80 -18.36
N PRO A 42 47.43 4.85 -17.18
CA PRO A 42 47.09 4.31 -15.82
C PRO A 42 47.56 5.05 -14.49
N LEU A 43 47.13 4.51 -13.32
CA LEU A 43 47.66 4.35 -11.90
C LEU A 43 49.07 4.89 -11.45
N PRO A 44 49.45 4.91 -10.11
CA PRO A 44 48.74 4.64 -8.82
C PRO A 44 48.99 5.59 -7.59
N ASP A 45 48.07 5.56 -6.60
CA ASP A 45 48.18 5.13 -5.15
C ASP A 45 49.55 4.82 -4.45
N PRO A 46 49.64 4.62 -3.08
CA PRO A 46 48.64 4.70 -1.97
C PRO A 46 49.15 5.46 -0.66
N PRO A 47 49.07 4.99 0.63
CA PRO A 47 47.97 5.34 1.56
C PRO A 47 48.33 5.69 3.07
N GLN A 48 47.25 5.97 3.83
CA GLN A 48 46.91 5.52 5.22
C GLN A 48 47.46 6.15 6.53
N GLU A 49 46.46 6.53 7.35
CA GLU A 49 46.25 6.24 8.79
C GLU A 49 47.04 6.92 9.93
N CYS A 50 46.35 7.03 11.06
CA CYS A 50 46.81 7.52 12.36
C CYS A 50 46.12 6.76 13.50
N HIS A 51 46.88 6.30 14.49
CA HIS A 51 46.41 5.82 15.79
C HIS A 51 47.41 6.24 16.87
N THR A 52 46.92 6.73 18.02
CA THR A 52 47.69 6.75 19.28
C THR A 52 46.75 6.77 20.48
N GLY A 53 47.14 6.06 21.53
CA GLY A 53 46.70 6.30 22.92
C GLY A 53 47.93 6.40 23.84
N ASP A 54 47.65 6.73 25.10
CA ASP A 54 48.52 6.61 26.29
C ASP A 54 49.78 7.49 26.44
N GLU A 55 49.56 8.60 27.16
CA GLU A 55 50.24 9.00 28.40
C GLU A 55 51.77 9.31 28.44
N SER A 56 52.04 10.61 28.30
CA SER A 56 52.54 11.48 29.40
C SER A 56 54.05 11.76 29.61
N CYS A 57 54.29 13.03 29.97
CA CYS A 57 55.41 13.58 30.77
C CYS A 57 56.88 13.47 30.26
N LEU A 58 57.73 14.51 30.36
CA LEU A 58 57.57 15.98 30.49
C LEU A 58 58.98 16.62 30.26
N ILE A 59 59.14 17.93 30.52
CA ILE A 59 60.34 18.80 30.31
C ILE A 59 60.46 19.31 28.85
N GLY A 60 60.62 20.62 28.59
CA GLY A 60 60.55 21.76 29.53
C GLY A 60 60.98 23.12 28.95
N ASP A 61 60.18 24.13 29.29
CA ASP A 61 60.48 25.56 29.49
C ASP A 61 60.62 26.58 28.30
N ASP A 62 60.07 27.76 28.60
CA ASP A 62 60.19 29.13 28.04
C ASP A 62 59.66 29.51 26.63
N ALA A 63 58.96 30.66 26.44
CA ALA A 63 58.30 31.60 27.38
C ALA A 63 57.38 32.63 26.65
N SER A 64 56.51 33.34 27.41
CA SER A 64 55.62 34.49 27.06
C SER A 64 54.50 34.24 26.01
N SER A 65 53.19 34.52 26.22
CA SER A 65 52.45 35.66 26.85
C SER A 65 52.39 36.92 25.97
N SER A 66 51.40 37.84 25.99
CA SER A 66 50.16 38.10 26.78
C SER A 66 49.40 39.26 26.05
N ASP A 67 48.11 39.62 26.23
CA ASP A 67 47.07 39.32 27.24
C ASP A 67 45.62 39.51 26.65
N ALA A 68 44.56 39.55 27.49
CA ALA A 68 43.14 39.70 27.11
C ALA A 68 42.53 41.13 27.29
N ALA A 69 41.27 41.37 26.84
CA ALA A 69 40.16 42.04 27.57
C ALA A 69 39.09 42.86 26.76
N VAL A 70 37.80 42.52 26.99
CA VAL A 70 36.65 43.41 27.35
C VAL A 70 35.98 44.39 26.32
N ALA A 71 34.81 43.94 25.81
CA ALA A 71 33.45 44.59 25.79
C ALA A 71 33.04 45.83 24.93
N SER A 72 31.70 45.92 24.70
CA SER A 72 30.82 47.14 24.74
C SER A 72 30.18 47.73 23.45
N LEU A 73 28.96 47.25 23.14
CA LEU A 73 27.71 48.04 22.88
C LEU A 73 27.60 49.15 21.79
N THR A 74 26.84 48.82 20.73
CA THR A 74 25.71 49.59 20.09
C THR A 74 25.81 51.07 19.66
N ARG A 75 25.38 51.35 18.41
CA ARG A 75 24.27 52.26 17.94
C ARG A 75 24.33 52.39 16.39
N ARG A 76 23.28 52.26 15.56
CA ARG A 76 21.88 52.80 15.45
C ARG A 76 21.76 53.97 14.45
N LEU A 77 20.57 54.06 13.83
CA LEU A 77 19.95 55.09 12.94
C LEU A 77 19.91 54.71 11.44
N HIS A 78 18.76 54.49 10.77
CA HIS A 78 17.54 55.33 10.51
C HIS A 78 17.77 56.37 9.39
N CYS A 79 16.83 56.76 8.50
CA CYS A 79 15.38 56.53 8.24
C CYS A 79 15.04 57.09 6.81
N VAL A 80 13.90 56.89 6.09
CA VAL A 80 12.71 56.00 6.11
C VAL A 80 11.80 56.33 4.88
N ASN A 81 10.69 55.58 4.65
CA ASN A 81 9.54 55.85 3.74
C ASN A 81 9.80 55.68 2.20
N ASP A 82 8.80 55.36 1.34
CA ASP A 82 7.34 55.25 1.50
C ASP A 82 6.64 54.29 0.48
N THR A 83 5.31 54.09 0.64
CA THR A 83 4.26 53.58 -0.31
C THR A 83 4.14 52.08 -0.70
N GLU A 84 3.08 51.45 -0.16
CA GLU A 84 1.97 50.69 -0.82
C GLU A 84 2.16 49.33 -1.57
N TYR A 85 1.74 48.25 -0.86
CA TYR A 85 0.79 47.17 -1.23
C TYR A 85 0.91 46.30 -2.53
N ASN A 86 0.88 44.97 -2.30
CA ASN A 86 0.47 43.86 -3.21
C ASN A 86 1.31 43.61 -4.50
N SER A 87 1.36 42.40 -5.08
CA SER A 87 0.81 41.05 -4.73
C SER A 87 1.73 39.92 -5.27
N ALA A 88 1.29 38.66 -5.21
CA ALA A 88 2.09 37.46 -5.49
C ALA A 88 2.43 37.20 -6.99
N TYR A 89 3.29 36.19 -7.20
CA TYR A 89 3.65 35.54 -8.47
C TYR A 89 4.26 36.40 -9.59
N GLN A 90 5.56 36.72 -9.46
CA GLN A 90 6.58 36.41 -10.48
C GLN A 90 8.00 36.67 -9.97
N HIS A 91 8.86 35.65 -9.99
CA HIS A 91 10.23 35.65 -10.54
C HIS A 91 11.07 34.44 -10.08
N LEU A 92 10.98 33.35 -10.84
CA LEU A 92 12.21 32.68 -11.25
C LEU A 92 13.01 33.67 -12.12
N GLY A 93 14.32 33.79 -11.91
CA GLY A 93 15.21 34.53 -12.82
C GLY A 93 16.03 35.67 -12.19
N ASN A 94 17.19 35.29 -11.63
CA ASN A 94 18.43 36.08 -11.58
C ASN A 94 18.48 37.42 -10.81
N LEU A 95 19.42 37.49 -9.87
CA LEU A 95 20.59 38.36 -10.11
C LEU A 95 21.88 37.79 -9.47
N PHE A 96 22.80 37.33 -10.32
CA PHE A 96 24.20 37.11 -9.92
C PHE A 96 24.91 38.47 -9.78
N CYS A 97 25.76 38.62 -8.76
CA CYS A 97 26.86 39.58 -8.75
C CYS A 97 28.04 39.01 -7.94
N PHE A 98 29.11 38.65 -8.65
CA PHE A 98 30.42 38.30 -8.06
C PHE A 98 31.14 39.56 -7.56
N HIS A 99 32.13 39.37 -6.68
CA HIS A 99 33.27 40.27 -6.60
C HIS A 99 34.56 39.49 -6.28
N ASP A 100 35.35 39.20 -7.32
CA ASP A 100 36.67 38.56 -7.23
C ASP A 100 37.80 39.56 -6.90
N ALA A 101 38.90 39.04 -6.33
CA ALA A 101 40.31 39.48 -6.40
C ALA A 101 41.13 38.73 -5.33
N ASP A 102 42.41 38.37 -5.46
CA ASP A 102 43.38 38.16 -6.59
C ASP A 102 44.53 37.32 -5.97
N GLU A 103 45.56 36.75 -6.62
CA GLU A 103 46.15 36.73 -7.97
C GLU A 103 46.79 35.30 -8.08
N ALA A 104 47.18 34.65 -9.19
CA ALA A 104 47.29 34.87 -10.65
C ALA A 104 47.50 33.44 -11.27
N SER A 105 47.78 33.11 -12.53
CA SER A 105 47.88 33.69 -13.90
C SER A 105 48.20 32.49 -14.85
N SER A 106 48.11 32.49 -16.18
CA SER A 106 47.39 33.22 -17.24
C SER A 106 47.81 32.57 -18.58
N ALA A 107 47.03 32.43 -19.66
CA ALA A 107 45.59 32.58 -19.92
C ALA A 107 45.30 31.93 -21.31
N ASP A 108 44.11 32.17 -21.89
CA ASP A 108 43.62 31.77 -23.23
C ASP A 108 43.46 30.26 -23.51
N SER A 109 42.33 29.75 -24.06
CA SER A 109 40.95 30.27 -24.26
C SER A 109 40.05 29.07 -24.69
N ARG A 110 38.71 29.06 -24.68
CA ARG A 110 37.70 30.13 -24.45
C ARG A 110 36.58 29.73 -23.48
N SER A 111 35.64 28.91 -23.95
CA SER A 111 34.26 28.72 -23.46
C SER A 111 33.68 27.43 -24.13
N ASP A 112 32.58 26.81 -23.71
CA ASP A 112 31.37 27.32 -23.04
C ASP A 112 30.91 26.51 -21.80
N TYR A 113 30.02 27.13 -21.01
CA TYR A 113 29.16 26.61 -19.92
C TYR A 113 29.72 25.63 -18.87
N VAL A 114 29.85 26.12 -17.63
CA VAL A 114 29.93 25.34 -16.40
C VAL A 114 28.59 25.46 -15.64
N GLN A 115 28.09 24.35 -15.09
CA GLN A 115 26.92 24.32 -14.20
C GLN A 115 27.20 23.48 -12.93
N PRO A 116 26.47 23.70 -11.82
CA PRO A 116 26.81 23.12 -10.51
C PRO A 116 26.66 21.60 -10.43
N SER A 117 27.31 21.00 -9.43
CA SER A 117 27.03 19.65 -8.98
C SER A 117 25.80 19.63 -8.05
N LEU A 118 24.83 18.77 -8.34
CA LEU A 118 23.78 18.38 -7.38
C LEU A 118 24.42 17.81 -6.10
N ASN A 119 23.78 18.00 -4.95
CA ASN A 119 24.20 17.27 -3.75
C ASN A 119 23.91 15.77 -3.91
N PRO A 120 24.71 14.88 -3.31
CA PRO A 120 24.32 13.50 -3.13
C PRO A 120 22.93 13.42 -2.45
N LEU A 121 22.13 12.45 -2.86
CA LEU A 121 20.79 12.16 -2.34
C LEU A 121 19.70 13.23 -2.64
N GLN A 122 20.01 14.32 -3.34
CA GLN A 122 18.96 15.16 -3.94
C GLN A 122 18.46 14.52 -5.23
N ILE A 123 17.13 14.43 -5.37
CA ILE A 123 16.40 14.05 -6.58
C ILE A 123 15.74 15.30 -7.16
N ALA A 124 15.77 15.46 -8.49
CA ALA A 124 15.13 16.56 -9.20
C ALA A 124 14.66 16.09 -10.59
N PRO A 125 13.58 16.67 -11.16
CA PRO A 125 13.22 16.41 -12.56
C PRO A 125 14.37 16.81 -13.50
N ILE A 126 14.46 16.15 -14.64
CA ILE A 126 15.34 16.59 -15.73
C ILE A 126 14.66 17.79 -16.41
N LEU A 127 15.42 18.88 -16.61
CA LEU A 127 14.93 20.08 -17.28
C LEU A 127 15.45 20.17 -18.72
N ASN A 128 14.63 20.70 -19.62
CA ASN A 128 14.98 20.96 -21.01
C ASN A 128 15.79 22.28 -21.16
N ALA A 129 16.15 22.65 -22.40
CA ALA A 129 16.92 23.87 -22.67
C ALA A 129 16.16 25.19 -22.43
N LYS A 130 14.83 25.14 -22.30
CA LYS A 130 13.95 26.26 -21.96
C LYS A 130 13.78 26.41 -20.43
N SER A 131 14.20 25.39 -19.66
CA SER A 131 14.01 25.21 -18.20
C SER A 131 12.65 24.64 -17.78
N GLU A 132 11.86 24.09 -18.70
CA GLU A 132 10.68 23.28 -18.36
C GLU A 132 11.07 21.84 -18.03
N ILE A 133 10.17 21.08 -17.41
CA ILE A 133 10.37 19.65 -17.11
C ILE A 133 10.39 18.87 -18.43
N ALA A 134 11.43 18.06 -18.65
CA ALA A 134 11.64 17.34 -19.91
C ALA A 134 10.79 16.07 -20.04
N THR A 135 10.34 15.50 -18.92
CA THR A 135 9.32 14.45 -18.83
C THR A 135 8.95 14.28 -17.35
N GLN A 136 7.66 14.07 -17.07
CA GLN A 136 7.14 13.93 -15.70
C GLN A 136 7.67 12.70 -14.93
N TYR A 137 8.14 11.65 -15.64
CA TYR A 137 8.54 10.37 -15.03
C TYR A 137 10.07 10.15 -14.93
N VAL A 138 10.93 11.11 -15.30
CA VAL A 138 12.39 10.90 -15.25
C VAL A 138 13.13 11.97 -14.46
N PHE A 139 13.82 11.50 -13.43
CA PHE A 139 14.54 12.30 -12.45
C PHE A 139 16.05 12.07 -12.56
N GLN A 140 16.82 13.12 -12.29
CA GLN A 140 18.25 13.06 -12.04
C GLN A 140 18.51 13.08 -10.54
N MET A 141 19.48 12.30 -10.06
CA MET A 141 19.86 12.32 -8.64
C MET A 141 21.38 12.32 -8.42
N GLY A 142 21.84 12.90 -7.31
CA GLY A 142 23.24 12.77 -6.88
C GLY A 142 23.49 11.43 -6.18
N LEU A 143 24.56 10.70 -6.54
CA LEU A 143 24.88 9.38 -5.95
C LEU A 143 26.11 9.44 -5.02
N PRO A 144 26.14 8.63 -3.94
CA PRO A 144 27.32 8.51 -3.09
C PRO A 144 28.56 8.05 -3.87
N ARG A 145 29.70 8.74 -3.69
CA ARG A 145 30.98 8.35 -4.32
C ARG A 145 31.45 6.95 -3.90
N HIS A 146 31.12 6.53 -2.67
CA HIS A 146 31.48 5.21 -2.16
C HIS A 146 30.76 4.08 -2.92
N LEU A 147 29.45 4.23 -3.15
CA LEU A 147 28.64 3.29 -3.92
C LEU A 147 29.26 2.98 -5.29
N ILE A 148 29.59 4.01 -6.07
CA ILE A 148 30.18 3.86 -7.41
C ILE A 148 31.53 3.14 -7.34
N HIS A 149 32.37 3.46 -6.34
CA HIS A 149 33.64 2.78 -6.12
C HIS A 149 33.46 1.29 -5.78
N THR A 150 32.52 0.97 -4.88
CA THR A 150 32.23 -0.40 -4.45
C THR A 150 31.68 -1.25 -5.61
N ILE A 151 30.73 -0.72 -6.39
CA ILE A 151 30.22 -1.42 -7.59
C ILE A 151 31.35 -1.67 -8.60
N LEU A 152 32.14 -0.63 -8.94
CA LEU A 152 33.22 -0.77 -9.93
C LEU A 152 34.33 -1.73 -9.46
N THR A 153 34.61 -1.78 -8.16
CA THR A 153 35.56 -2.75 -7.56
C THR A 153 35.07 -4.18 -7.79
N TYR A 154 33.82 -4.47 -7.42
CA TYR A 154 33.19 -5.79 -7.62
C TYR A 154 33.14 -6.19 -9.10
N CYS A 155 32.81 -5.27 -10.02
CA CYS A 155 32.85 -5.55 -11.47
C CYS A 155 34.25 -5.95 -11.97
N ASN A 156 35.32 -5.47 -11.32
CA ASN A 156 36.70 -5.84 -11.66
C ASN A 156 37.09 -7.18 -11.03
N GLU A 157 36.76 -7.41 -9.75
CA GLU A 157 37.06 -8.66 -9.03
C GLU A 157 36.33 -9.87 -9.64
N MET A 158 35.08 -9.70 -10.06
CA MET A 158 34.28 -10.72 -10.74
C MET A 158 34.61 -10.85 -12.24
N GLY A 159 35.52 -10.01 -12.78
CA GLY A 159 35.91 -10.02 -14.20
C GLY A 159 34.87 -9.46 -15.19
N ILE A 160 33.72 -8.96 -14.70
CA ILE A 160 32.61 -8.40 -15.49
C ILE A 160 33.11 -7.28 -16.42
N THR A 161 33.96 -6.39 -15.91
CA THR A 161 34.51 -5.26 -16.70
C THR A 161 35.31 -5.74 -17.92
N ASP A 162 36.17 -6.74 -17.75
CA ASP A 162 37.01 -7.28 -18.82
C ASP A 162 36.23 -8.21 -19.76
N LEU A 163 35.19 -8.88 -19.27
CA LEU A 163 34.26 -9.64 -20.10
C LEU A 163 33.47 -8.72 -21.05
N LEU A 164 32.89 -7.63 -20.53
CA LEU A 164 32.18 -6.63 -21.33
C LEU A 164 33.13 -5.92 -22.31
N ARG A 165 34.36 -5.58 -21.90
CA ARG A 165 35.42 -5.10 -22.82
C ARG A 165 35.74 -6.11 -23.92
N ASN A 166 35.72 -7.42 -23.65
CA ASN A 166 36.01 -8.45 -24.65
C ASN A 166 34.86 -8.61 -25.68
N PHE A 167 33.61 -8.62 -25.23
CA PHE A 167 32.44 -8.58 -26.11
C PHE A 167 32.41 -7.31 -26.98
N THR A 168 32.67 -6.15 -26.36
CA THR A 168 32.79 -4.84 -27.04
C THR A 168 34.18 -4.61 -27.67
N SER A 169 34.89 -5.66 -28.10
CA SER A 169 36.17 -5.48 -28.81
C SER A 169 36.48 -6.49 -29.92
N HIS A 170 36.44 -7.80 -29.64
CA HIS A 170 37.05 -8.80 -30.53
C HIS A 170 36.05 -9.46 -31.49
N SER A 171 34.90 -9.88 -30.94
CA SER A 171 33.71 -10.32 -31.67
C SER A 171 32.52 -10.15 -30.73
N PRO A 172 31.43 -9.47 -31.14
CA PRO A 172 30.19 -9.52 -30.36
C PRO A 172 29.65 -10.96 -30.38
N ILE A 173 28.75 -11.29 -29.45
CA ILE A 173 28.03 -12.58 -29.50
C ILE A 173 27.35 -12.68 -30.88
N PRO A 174 27.61 -13.73 -31.69
CA PRO A 174 26.99 -13.89 -32.99
C PRO A 174 25.49 -14.08 -32.80
N ALA A 175 24.68 -13.23 -33.45
CA ALA A 175 23.24 -13.45 -33.51
C ALA A 175 22.98 -14.73 -34.30
N LEU A 176 22.50 -15.77 -33.64
CA LEU A 176 22.16 -17.04 -34.27
C LEU A 176 20.90 -16.84 -35.14
N PRO A 177 20.90 -17.26 -36.43
CA PRO A 177 19.76 -17.03 -37.31
C PRO A 177 18.52 -17.84 -36.92
N GLY A 178 17.64 -17.25 -36.10
CA GLY A 178 16.33 -17.80 -35.76
C GLY A 178 16.00 -17.83 -34.25
N ASP A 179 17.00 -17.72 -33.37
CA ASP A 179 16.76 -17.71 -31.93
C ASP A 179 16.36 -16.32 -31.42
N LYS A 180 15.32 -16.29 -30.56
CA LYS A 180 14.85 -15.07 -29.90
C LYS A 180 15.81 -14.57 -28.81
N HIS A 181 16.55 -15.48 -28.17
CA HIS A 181 17.40 -15.19 -27.01
C HIS A 181 18.87 -15.51 -27.34
N ASN A 182 19.67 -14.47 -27.61
CA ASN A 182 21.10 -14.63 -27.91
C ASN A 182 21.92 -14.48 -26.62
N GLY A 183 21.66 -15.39 -25.68
CA GLY A 183 22.26 -15.45 -24.35
C GLY A 183 23.17 -16.67 -24.11
N ARG A 184 23.91 -16.64 -23.01
CA ARG A 184 24.62 -17.81 -22.45
C ARG A 184 24.82 -17.67 -20.95
N PHE A 185 24.76 -18.79 -20.23
CA PHE A 185 25.19 -18.83 -18.84
C PHE A 185 26.71 -18.79 -18.71
N LEU A 186 27.18 -18.25 -17.59
CA LEU A 186 28.58 -18.10 -17.21
C LEU A 186 28.76 -18.44 -15.74
N ASP A 187 29.87 -19.09 -15.39
CA ASP A 187 30.36 -19.14 -14.01
C ASP A 187 31.36 -18.00 -13.82
N MET A 188 31.09 -17.12 -12.86
CA MET A 188 32.00 -16.07 -12.40
C MET A 188 31.98 -16.04 -10.88
N GLY A 189 33.14 -16.21 -10.24
CA GLY A 189 33.26 -16.25 -8.78
C GLY A 189 32.60 -17.46 -8.10
N GLY A 190 32.33 -18.55 -8.83
CA GLY A 190 31.57 -19.70 -8.32
C GLY A 190 30.06 -19.47 -8.30
N LYS A 191 29.57 -18.48 -9.05
CA LYS A 191 28.16 -18.09 -9.14
C LYS A 191 27.73 -18.05 -10.60
N GLN A 192 26.46 -18.39 -10.86
CA GLN A 192 25.92 -18.47 -12.22
C GLN A 192 25.33 -17.13 -12.65
N TRP A 193 25.80 -16.60 -13.78
CA TRP A 193 25.33 -15.36 -14.40
C TRP A 193 24.79 -15.66 -15.80
N TYR A 194 23.98 -14.76 -16.35
CA TYR A 194 23.53 -14.79 -17.74
C TYR A 194 24.10 -13.60 -18.49
N ALA A 195 24.70 -13.83 -19.66
CA ALA A 195 25.21 -12.78 -20.53
C ALA A 195 24.51 -12.85 -21.89
N GLN A 196 23.82 -11.77 -22.27
CA GLN A 196 23.04 -11.70 -23.51
C GLN A 196 23.33 -10.45 -24.34
N ARG A 197 22.97 -10.53 -25.62
CA ARG A 197 22.97 -9.41 -26.56
C ARG A 197 21.54 -9.17 -27.08
N PRO A 198 21.05 -7.92 -27.13
CA PRO A 198 19.76 -7.59 -27.72
C PRO A 198 19.61 -8.11 -29.16
N ALA A 199 18.36 -8.30 -29.59
CA ALA A 199 18.03 -8.83 -30.91
C ALA A 199 18.67 -8.02 -32.06
N SER A 200 18.95 -8.67 -33.19
CA SER A 200 19.67 -8.08 -34.35
C SER A 200 19.06 -6.82 -34.95
N LYS A 201 17.80 -6.51 -34.59
CA LYS A 201 17.11 -5.24 -34.81
C LYS A 201 17.94 -4.02 -34.34
N TRP A 202 18.70 -4.22 -33.27
CA TRP A 202 19.68 -3.27 -32.77
C TRP A 202 21.04 -3.63 -33.38
N LYS A 203 21.51 -2.86 -34.38
CA LYS A 203 22.93 -2.78 -34.79
C LYS A 203 23.75 -2.10 -33.66
N SER A 204 23.64 -2.62 -32.45
CA SER A 204 24.32 -2.18 -31.24
C SER A 204 25.30 -3.26 -30.80
N ASP A 205 26.38 -2.89 -30.12
CA ASP A 205 27.25 -3.83 -29.38
C ASP A 205 27.04 -3.77 -27.88
N MET A 206 25.93 -3.19 -27.44
CA MET A 206 25.42 -3.34 -26.08
C MET A 206 25.29 -4.83 -25.73
N HIS A 207 25.88 -5.22 -24.61
CA HIS A 207 25.71 -6.53 -23.98
C HIS A 207 25.24 -6.33 -22.53
N TRP A 208 24.38 -7.22 -22.08
CA TRP A 208 23.80 -7.23 -20.73
C TRP A 208 24.34 -8.42 -19.95
N ILE A 209 24.63 -8.22 -18.66
CA ILE A 209 24.98 -9.29 -17.73
C ILE A 209 24.09 -9.17 -16.49
N SER A 210 23.31 -10.22 -16.21
CA SER A 210 22.35 -10.29 -15.11
C SER A 210 22.59 -11.54 -14.25
N PRO A 211 22.04 -11.60 -13.02
CA PRO A 211 21.90 -12.84 -12.27
C PRO A 211 21.21 -13.93 -13.10
N ALA A 212 21.58 -15.19 -12.85
CA ALA A 212 20.87 -16.35 -13.41
C ALA A 212 20.14 -17.19 -12.36
N ASN A 213 20.37 -16.88 -11.07
CA ASN A 213 19.76 -17.53 -9.92
C ASN A 213 19.87 -16.69 -8.65
N GLU A 214 19.22 -17.15 -7.60
CA GLU A 214 19.17 -16.47 -6.30
C GLU A 214 20.55 -16.25 -5.64
N LEU A 215 21.52 -17.15 -5.82
CA LEU A 215 22.88 -16.98 -5.26
C LEU A 215 23.65 -15.83 -5.91
N SER A 216 23.52 -15.66 -7.24
CA SER A 216 24.09 -14.51 -7.93
C SER A 216 23.33 -13.21 -7.65
N HIS A 217 22.07 -13.32 -7.22
CA HIS A 217 21.24 -12.18 -6.84
C HIS A 217 21.59 -11.63 -5.44
N GLU A 218 21.58 -12.46 -4.41
CA GLU A 218 21.88 -12.04 -3.02
C GLU A 218 23.33 -11.47 -2.88
N ASP A 219 24.28 -11.99 -3.68
CA ASP A 219 25.68 -11.52 -3.68
C ASP A 219 25.84 -10.08 -4.21
N TYR A 220 25.07 -9.68 -5.23
CA TYR A 220 25.09 -8.29 -5.70
C TYR A 220 24.31 -7.36 -4.76
N LEU A 221 23.22 -7.82 -4.14
CA LEU A 221 22.51 -7.03 -3.12
C LEU A 221 23.45 -6.71 -1.95
N ALA A 222 24.18 -7.70 -1.44
CA ALA A 222 25.21 -7.51 -0.42
C ALA A 222 26.31 -6.51 -0.87
N MET A 223 26.66 -6.46 -2.16
CA MET A 223 27.57 -5.46 -2.72
C MET A 223 26.96 -4.05 -2.77
N LEU A 224 25.67 -3.90 -3.11
CA LEU A 224 24.98 -2.60 -3.11
C LEU A 224 24.94 -2.00 -1.70
N PHE A 225 24.50 -2.76 -0.70
CA PHE A 225 24.43 -2.26 0.68
C PHE A 225 25.82 -1.97 1.29
N ARG A 226 26.87 -2.73 0.94
CA ARG A 226 28.26 -2.36 1.26
C ARG A 226 28.70 -1.04 0.63
N GLY A 227 28.03 -0.56 -0.41
CA GLY A 227 28.26 0.74 -1.05
C GLY A 227 27.48 1.90 -0.43
N GLY A 228 26.56 1.66 0.50
CA GLY A 228 25.65 2.67 1.06
C GLY A 228 24.36 2.87 0.25
N PHE A 229 23.83 1.82 -0.38
CA PHE A 229 22.64 1.91 -1.24
C PHE A 229 21.33 2.12 -0.47
N GLU A 230 21.28 1.82 0.83
CA GLU A 230 20.15 2.15 1.70
C GLU A 230 19.85 3.65 1.75
N GLN A 231 20.88 4.50 1.65
CA GLN A 231 20.73 5.96 1.57
C GLN A 231 20.10 6.39 0.24
N VAL A 232 20.36 5.65 -0.84
CA VAL A 232 19.75 5.88 -2.16
C VAL A 232 18.28 5.47 -2.15
N LEU A 233 17.94 4.34 -1.54
CA LEU A 233 16.55 3.93 -1.34
C LEU A 233 15.78 4.94 -0.47
N ALA A 234 16.35 5.40 0.64
CA ALA A 234 15.75 6.44 1.47
C ALA A 234 15.46 7.73 0.69
N ALA A 235 16.44 8.22 -0.07
CA ALA A 235 16.27 9.41 -0.91
C ALA A 235 15.17 9.27 -1.97
N ILE A 236 14.96 8.06 -2.49
CA ILE A 236 13.89 7.75 -3.45
C ILE A 236 12.53 7.69 -2.74
N GLY A 237 12.44 6.99 -1.62
CA GLY A 237 11.19 6.84 -0.85
C GLY A 237 10.70 8.15 -0.25
N ASP A 238 11.60 8.95 0.33
CA ASP A 238 11.27 10.26 0.89
C ASP A 238 10.80 11.24 -0.20
N ALA A 239 11.47 11.28 -1.36
CA ALA A 239 11.17 12.23 -2.44
C ALA A 239 9.96 11.85 -3.30
N LEU A 240 9.57 10.57 -3.34
CA LEU A 240 8.42 10.07 -4.10
C LEU A 240 7.25 9.60 -3.21
N HIS A 241 7.38 9.76 -1.89
CA HIS A 241 6.38 9.40 -0.87
C HIS A 241 5.94 7.93 -0.92
N LEU A 242 6.95 7.04 -0.96
CA LEU A 242 6.78 5.59 -0.99
C LEU A 242 7.08 5.01 0.40
N ASP A 243 6.52 3.83 0.72
CA ASP A 243 6.53 3.29 2.08
C ASP A 243 7.33 1.97 2.23
N GLY A 244 7.54 1.20 1.15
CA GLY A 244 8.07 -0.18 1.20
C GLY A 244 8.98 -0.61 0.04
N LEU A 245 10.07 0.11 -0.22
CA LEU A 245 10.97 -0.14 -1.36
C LEU A 245 11.75 -1.48 -1.34
N VAL A 246 11.86 -2.06 -2.53
CA VAL A 246 12.54 -3.32 -2.83
C VAL A 246 13.40 -3.20 -4.10
N ALA A 247 14.73 -3.26 -3.97
CA ALA A 247 15.59 -3.56 -5.13
C ALA A 247 15.41 -5.04 -5.52
N TYR A 248 14.87 -5.33 -6.71
CA TYR A 248 14.45 -6.69 -7.11
C TYR A 248 15.10 -7.22 -8.40
N HIS A 249 15.86 -6.40 -9.13
CA HIS A 249 16.74 -6.85 -10.21
C HIS A 249 17.94 -5.91 -10.40
N LEU A 250 19.05 -6.45 -10.92
CA LEU A 250 20.19 -5.68 -11.41
C LEU A 250 20.72 -6.25 -12.73
N THR A 251 21.02 -5.37 -13.68
CA THR A 251 21.75 -5.70 -14.91
C THR A 251 22.94 -4.76 -15.12
N PHE A 252 24.11 -5.33 -15.45
CA PHE A 252 25.27 -4.58 -15.92
C PHE A 252 25.20 -4.41 -17.45
N ILE A 253 25.29 -3.16 -17.91
CA ILE A 253 25.22 -2.80 -19.32
C ILE A 253 26.58 -2.29 -19.78
N GLY A 254 27.24 -3.06 -20.66
CA GLY A 254 28.43 -2.62 -21.38
C GLY A 254 28.08 -2.27 -22.82
N VAL A 255 28.26 -1.01 -23.21
CA VAL A 255 28.02 -0.56 -24.59
C VAL A 255 29.18 0.26 -25.09
N SER A 256 29.53 0.09 -26.36
CA SER A 256 30.43 0.98 -27.05
C SER A 256 29.89 1.44 -28.40
N TYR A 257 28.70 0.99 -28.82
CA TYR A 257 28.33 0.99 -30.22
C TYR A 257 26.82 1.18 -30.43
N SER A 258 26.38 2.36 -30.89
CA SER A 258 25.06 2.63 -31.49
C SER A 258 25.09 3.95 -32.27
N ASP A 259 24.23 4.08 -33.29
CA ASP A 259 23.90 5.38 -33.93
C ASP A 259 22.51 5.89 -33.50
N GLU A 260 21.63 5.02 -33.01
CA GLU A 260 20.30 5.39 -32.52
C GLU A 260 19.78 4.32 -31.54
N GLY A 261 18.61 4.56 -30.97
CA GLY A 261 17.97 3.72 -29.98
C GLY A 261 16.55 3.44 -30.42
N TYR A 262 16.11 2.19 -30.28
CA TYR A 262 14.68 1.93 -30.28
C TYR A 262 14.14 2.51 -28.97
N ILE A 263 13.19 3.43 -29.04
CA ILE A 263 12.53 3.92 -27.82
C ILE A 263 11.62 2.82 -27.29
N HIS A 264 11.67 2.66 -25.98
CA HIS A 264 10.94 1.68 -25.20
C HIS A 264 10.71 2.23 -23.78
N HIS A 265 9.69 1.69 -23.14
CA HIS A 265 9.56 1.66 -21.68
C HIS A 265 10.37 0.46 -21.15
N ASP A 266 10.89 0.55 -19.92
CA ASP A 266 11.42 -0.62 -19.19
C ASP A 266 10.31 -1.36 -18.42
N THR A 267 9.24 -0.66 -18.04
CA THR A 267 8.02 -1.20 -17.43
C THR A 267 6.80 -0.39 -17.88
N GLN A 268 5.67 -1.07 -18.06
CA GLN A 268 4.37 -0.48 -18.35
C GLN A 268 3.26 -1.13 -17.51
N PHE A 269 2.16 -0.39 -17.30
CA PHE A 269 0.94 -0.89 -16.61
C PHE A 269 1.17 -1.51 -15.22
N THR A 270 2.23 -1.13 -14.49
CA THR A 270 2.55 -1.82 -13.22
C THR A 270 1.54 -1.53 -12.11
N ASN A 271 0.64 -0.56 -12.30
CA ASN A 271 -0.20 0.06 -11.27
C ASN A 271 0.60 0.95 -10.30
N GLY A 272 1.75 1.46 -10.75
CA GLY A 272 2.58 2.42 -10.05
C GLY A 272 3.59 1.82 -9.06
N GLY A 273 4.49 2.67 -8.56
CA GLY A 273 5.47 2.31 -7.55
C GLY A 273 6.72 1.58 -8.06
N VAL A 274 6.97 1.54 -9.38
CA VAL A 274 8.13 0.86 -10.00
C VAL A 274 9.07 1.87 -10.66
N TYR A 275 10.38 1.68 -10.46
CA TYR A 275 11.43 2.61 -10.88
C TYR A 275 12.72 1.90 -11.31
N ASN A 276 13.40 2.48 -12.31
CA ASN A 276 14.66 2.00 -12.86
C ASN A 276 15.77 3.03 -12.63
N LEU A 277 16.74 2.70 -11.77
CA LEU A 277 17.88 3.54 -11.45
C LEU A 277 19.11 3.15 -12.28
N ILE A 278 19.47 3.99 -13.25
CA ILE A 278 20.67 3.83 -14.07
C ILE A 278 21.86 4.54 -13.39
N ILE A 279 22.88 3.76 -13.04
CA ILE A 279 24.12 4.17 -12.37
C ILE A 279 25.29 4.13 -13.37
N PRO A 280 25.84 5.27 -13.83
CA PRO A 280 27.01 5.32 -14.69
C PRO A 280 28.29 5.02 -13.90
N LEU A 281 29.03 3.99 -14.33
CA LEU A 281 30.27 3.53 -13.67
C LEU A 281 31.52 3.95 -14.45
N LEU A 282 31.46 3.90 -15.79
CA LEU A 282 32.52 4.38 -16.69
C LEU A 282 31.88 5.14 -17.87
N LEU A 283 32.40 6.32 -18.16
CA LEU A 283 32.05 7.19 -19.29
C LEU A 283 33.34 7.75 -19.91
N GLU A 284 33.29 8.20 -21.16
CA GLU A 284 34.39 8.92 -21.81
C GLU A 284 33.93 10.37 -22.07
N GLU A 285 34.77 11.37 -21.79
CA GLU A 285 34.29 12.77 -21.64
C GLU A 285 33.81 13.40 -22.97
N ASP A 286 34.47 13.11 -24.10
CA ASP A 286 34.30 13.78 -25.40
C ASP A 286 33.11 13.24 -26.27
N VAL A 287 32.12 12.53 -25.70
CA VAL A 287 30.96 11.97 -26.47
C VAL A 287 29.72 12.87 -26.53
N PRO A 288 28.85 12.72 -27.56
CA PRO A 288 27.47 13.24 -27.53
C PRO A 288 26.63 12.65 -26.38
N PRO A 289 25.46 13.23 -26.05
CA PRO A 289 24.54 12.69 -25.05
C PRO A 289 24.16 11.24 -25.36
N GLU A 290 24.21 10.34 -24.36
CA GLU A 290 24.07 8.90 -24.58
C GLU A 290 22.64 8.37 -24.33
N LEU A 291 21.78 9.19 -23.70
CA LEU A 291 20.38 8.90 -23.44
C LEU A 291 19.50 9.84 -24.28
N THR A 292 18.50 9.26 -24.93
CA THR A 292 17.36 9.97 -25.51
C THR A 292 16.18 9.79 -24.57
N LEU A 293 15.55 10.89 -24.18
CA LEU A 293 14.25 10.92 -23.52
C LEU A 293 13.23 11.48 -24.52
N LEU A 294 12.04 10.88 -24.54
CA LEU A 294 10.88 11.46 -25.21
C LEU A 294 10.15 12.32 -24.17
N SER A 295 9.92 13.60 -24.45
CA SER A 295 9.03 14.42 -23.64
C SER A 295 7.57 14.09 -23.93
N ASP A 296 6.68 14.51 -23.03
CA ASP A 296 5.24 14.44 -23.25
C ASP A 296 4.77 15.26 -24.49
N GLU A 297 5.60 16.21 -25.00
CA GLU A 297 5.43 16.95 -26.27
C GLU A 297 6.15 16.30 -27.49
N GLU A 298 6.56 15.03 -27.42
CA GLU A 298 7.44 14.34 -28.39
C GLU A 298 8.81 15.03 -28.73
N GLU A 299 9.20 16.17 -28.15
CA GLU A 299 10.55 16.75 -28.34
C GLU A 299 11.68 15.80 -27.86
N TRP A 300 12.70 15.61 -28.72
CA TRP A 300 13.74 14.57 -28.56
C TRP A 300 14.93 15.00 -27.69
N GLY A 301 14.72 15.03 -26.37
CA GLY A 301 15.70 15.40 -25.35
C GLY A 301 16.95 14.52 -25.33
N GLY A 302 18.13 15.14 -25.53
CA GLY A 302 19.42 14.45 -25.41
C GLY A 302 20.05 14.64 -24.03
N PHE A 303 19.89 13.65 -23.14
CA PHE A 303 20.49 13.66 -21.81
C PHE A 303 21.87 13.00 -21.79
N LYS A 304 22.84 13.64 -21.10
CA LYS A 304 24.21 13.13 -20.95
C LYS A 304 24.47 12.66 -19.52
N TYR A 305 24.86 11.40 -19.36
CA TYR A 305 25.18 10.83 -18.06
C TYR A 305 26.40 11.50 -17.41
N ARG A 306 26.47 11.43 -16.08
CA ARG A 306 27.62 11.92 -15.29
C ARG A 306 27.99 10.90 -14.23
N VAL A 307 29.27 10.55 -14.09
CA VAL A 307 29.73 9.72 -12.96
C VAL A 307 29.56 10.53 -11.68
N GLY A 308 28.89 9.96 -10.68
CA GLY A 308 28.44 10.67 -9.47
C GLY A 308 26.99 11.16 -9.51
N GLY A 309 26.29 11.00 -10.63
CA GLY A 309 24.83 11.13 -10.73
C GLY A 309 24.18 9.84 -11.21
N GLY A 310 22.90 9.67 -10.93
CA GLY A 310 22.05 8.61 -11.45
C GLY A 310 20.84 9.18 -12.19
N VAL A 311 20.22 8.35 -13.02
CA VAL A 311 18.92 8.66 -13.66
C VAL A 311 17.90 7.66 -13.14
N LEU A 312 16.82 8.15 -12.55
CA LEU A 312 15.70 7.37 -12.06
C LEU A 312 14.53 7.54 -13.02
N MET A 313 14.06 6.44 -13.60
CA MET A 313 12.91 6.40 -14.52
C MET A 313 11.75 5.72 -13.81
N GLY A 314 10.60 6.37 -13.70
CA GLY A 314 9.35 5.77 -13.22
C GLY A 314 8.62 4.95 -14.28
N ASP A 315 7.47 4.41 -13.91
CA ASP A 315 6.64 3.59 -14.77
C ASP A 315 6.19 4.34 -16.05
N SER A 316 6.06 3.62 -17.16
CA SER A 316 5.79 4.17 -18.52
C SER A 316 6.83 5.16 -19.08
N ALA A 317 7.94 5.45 -18.40
CA ALA A 317 8.97 6.37 -18.91
C ALA A 317 9.64 5.87 -20.20
N MET A 318 9.45 6.61 -21.31
CA MET A 318 9.96 6.24 -22.64
C MET A 318 11.38 6.77 -22.88
N HIS A 319 12.33 5.86 -23.14
CA HIS A 319 13.73 6.20 -23.38
C HIS A 319 14.41 5.33 -24.45
N GLY A 320 15.57 5.80 -24.93
CA GLY A 320 16.42 5.07 -25.89
C GLY A 320 17.90 5.46 -25.80
N THR A 321 18.79 4.64 -26.36
CA THR A 321 20.24 4.96 -26.43
C THR A 321 20.56 5.73 -27.70
N ARG A 322 21.11 6.95 -27.59
CA ARG A 322 21.41 7.83 -28.74
C ARG A 322 22.67 7.39 -29.52
N GLU A 323 22.97 8.05 -30.65
CA GLU A 323 24.29 7.93 -31.33
C GLU A 323 25.41 8.09 -30.31
N CYS A 324 26.16 7.03 -30.10
CA CYS A 324 27.32 7.01 -29.22
C CYS A 324 28.49 6.38 -29.97
N ASN A 325 29.14 7.25 -30.75
CA ASN A 325 30.28 6.90 -31.59
C ASN A 325 31.60 7.40 -31.02
N TYR A 326 31.97 6.82 -29.88
CA TYR A 326 33.33 6.82 -29.40
C TYR A 326 34.38 6.35 -30.45
N ARG A 327 34.07 5.82 -31.66
CA ARG A 327 34.91 4.87 -32.48
C ARG A 327 36.32 5.35 -32.80
N ASN A 328 36.53 6.64 -32.64
CA ASN A 328 37.73 7.34 -33.05
C ASN A 328 38.18 8.37 -32.00
N ILE A 329 37.75 8.29 -30.72
CA ILE A 329 38.30 9.14 -29.64
C ILE A 329 39.82 8.89 -29.54
N SER A 330 40.57 9.99 -29.55
CA SER A 330 42.03 9.99 -29.63
C SER A 330 42.73 10.17 -28.27
N LYS A 331 41.97 10.41 -27.19
CA LYS A 331 42.45 11.07 -25.97
C LYS A 331 42.14 10.39 -24.63
N ALA A 332 41.22 9.42 -24.61
CA ALA A 332 40.63 8.89 -23.38
C ALA A 332 41.63 8.27 -22.38
N GLN A 333 41.17 8.00 -21.14
CA GLN A 333 42.01 7.61 -20.00
C GLN A 333 41.70 6.24 -19.34
N HIS A 334 40.73 5.41 -19.78
CA HIS A 334 40.33 4.23 -18.95
C HIS A 334 40.18 2.81 -19.55
N GLY A 335 39.90 2.59 -20.84
CA GLY A 335 39.86 1.22 -21.44
C GLY A 335 41.23 0.57 -21.78
N GLY A 336 41.28 -0.35 -22.76
CA GLY A 336 42.45 -1.22 -23.06
C GLY A 336 43.06 -1.09 -24.48
N MET A 337 43.95 -2.02 -24.86
CA MET A 337 44.57 -2.09 -26.20
C MET A 337 44.20 -3.39 -26.92
N VAL A 338 43.78 -3.28 -28.19
CA VAL A 338 43.39 -4.38 -29.08
C VAL A 338 43.97 -4.15 -30.47
N ASN A 339 44.81 -5.08 -30.96
CA ASN A 339 45.55 -4.96 -32.23
C ASN A 339 46.34 -3.63 -32.36
N GLY A 340 46.81 -3.06 -31.25
CA GLY A 340 47.51 -1.78 -31.23
C GLY A 340 46.61 -0.54 -31.42
N LYS A 341 45.32 -0.72 -31.73
CA LYS A 341 44.32 0.32 -31.49
C LYS A 341 43.87 0.25 -30.03
N LYS A 342 43.84 1.42 -29.42
CA LYS A 342 43.15 1.74 -28.17
C LYS A 342 41.64 1.29 -28.34
N ILE A 343 41.05 0.45 -27.44
CA ILE A 343 39.59 0.07 -27.33
C ILE A 343 38.95 0.35 -25.93
N GLY A 344 37.73 0.94 -25.86
CA GLY A 344 37.05 1.50 -24.65
C GLY A 344 35.53 1.66 -24.83
N MET A 345 34.79 2.00 -23.76
CA MET A 345 33.39 1.57 -23.54
C MET A 345 32.66 2.39 -22.43
N ARG A 346 31.34 2.60 -22.54
CA ARG A 346 30.46 2.98 -21.41
C ARG A 346 30.07 1.75 -20.60
N LEU A 347 30.20 1.84 -19.28
CA LEU A 347 29.71 0.84 -18.32
C LEU A 347 28.67 1.49 -17.40
N ALA A 348 27.52 0.86 -17.26
CA ALA A 348 26.49 1.23 -16.28
C ALA A 348 25.95 -0.02 -15.56
N ALA A 349 25.36 0.18 -14.38
CA ALA A 349 24.48 -0.77 -13.75
C ALA A 349 23.07 -0.18 -13.71
N THR A 350 22.04 -0.95 -14.05
CA THR A 350 20.64 -0.59 -13.85
C THR A 350 20.08 -1.41 -12.69
N VAL A 351 19.45 -0.75 -11.72
CA VAL A 351 18.79 -1.38 -10.57
C VAL A 351 17.29 -1.14 -10.68
N TYR A 352 16.50 -2.21 -10.68
CA TYR A 352 15.04 -2.17 -10.68
C TYR A 352 14.57 -2.13 -9.22
N ILE A 353 13.73 -1.15 -8.90
CA ILE A 353 13.25 -0.83 -7.55
C ILE A 353 11.73 -0.76 -7.60
N ALA A 354 11.03 -1.43 -6.68
CA ALA A 354 9.57 -1.38 -6.59
C ALA A 354 9.08 -1.30 -5.15
N ASP A 355 7.95 -0.62 -4.91
CA ASP A 355 7.16 -0.74 -3.69
C ASP A 355 6.16 -1.90 -3.86
N ILE A 356 6.61 -3.13 -3.56
CA ILE A 356 5.88 -4.36 -3.93
C ILE A 356 4.74 -4.60 -2.94
N ASN A 357 3.51 -4.59 -3.45
CA ASN A 357 2.27 -4.79 -2.69
C ASN A 357 1.24 -5.63 -3.47
N ALA A 358 0.10 -5.93 -2.83
CA ALA A 358 -0.93 -6.80 -3.39
C ALA A 358 -1.63 -6.25 -4.65
N ASP A 359 -1.54 -4.94 -4.89
CA ASP A 359 -2.24 -4.23 -5.97
C ASP A 359 -1.35 -4.00 -7.21
N ASN A 360 -0.03 -4.19 -7.10
CA ASN A 360 0.92 -4.11 -8.22
C ASN A 360 1.68 -5.41 -8.54
N VAL A 361 1.83 -6.35 -7.60
CA VAL A 361 2.77 -7.49 -7.76
C VAL A 361 2.52 -8.36 -9.00
N ALA A 362 1.25 -8.58 -9.39
CA ALA A 362 0.90 -9.34 -10.60
C ALA A 362 1.42 -8.66 -11.88
N ASN A 363 1.38 -7.32 -11.92
CA ASN A 363 1.87 -6.55 -13.06
C ASN A 363 3.41 -6.46 -13.03
N VAL A 364 4.03 -6.29 -11.86
CA VAL A 364 5.50 -6.37 -11.69
C VAL A 364 6.03 -7.73 -12.15
N ALA A 365 5.32 -8.82 -11.82
CA ALA A 365 5.66 -10.17 -12.28
C ALA A 365 5.52 -10.30 -13.81
N ALA A 366 4.50 -9.70 -14.42
CA ALA A 366 4.31 -9.70 -15.87
C ALA A 366 5.42 -8.93 -16.61
N GLU A 367 5.79 -7.73 -16.16
CA GLU A 367 6.83 -6.91 -16.80
C GLU A 367 8.25 -7.48 -16.63
N THR A 368 8.45 -8.33 -15.62
CA THR A 368 9.72 -9.06 -15.37
C THR A 368 10.08 -10.06 -16.51
N LEU A 369 9.19 -10.31 -17.47
CA LEU A 369 9.37 -11.28 -18.57
C LEU A 369 10.59 -11.08 -19.50
N THR A 370 11.31 -9.96 -19.40
CA THR A 370 12.56 -9.70 -20.15
C THR A 370 13.82 -10.32 -19.52
N GLN A 371 13.71 -10.87 -18.30
CA GLN A 371 14.84 -11.18 -17.42
C GLN A 371 15.03 -12.70 -17.18
N THR A 372 16.27 -13.11 -16.85
CA THR A 372 16.64 -14.51 -16.57
C THR A 372 16.50 -14.89 -15.08
N PHE A 373 16.57 -13.88 -14.20
CA PHE A 373 16.29 -13.97 -12.76
C PHE A 373 15.99 -12.55 -12.19
N PRO A 374 14.95 -12.36 -11.36
CA PRO A 374 13.94 -13.34 -10.98
C PRO A 374 13.13 -13.80 -12.21
N LEU A 375 12.41 -14.91 -12.06
CA LEU A 375 11.37 -15.30 -13.04
C LEU A 375 10.03 -14.73 -12.56
N ALA A 376 9.13 -14.43 -13.51
CA ALA A 376 7.76 -14.01 -13.24
C ALA A 376 7.06 -14.96 -12.24
N ASN A 377 7.04 -14.57 -10.96
CA ASN A 377 6.51 -15.33 -9.85
C ASN A 377 6.08 -14.35 -8.74
N GLU A 378 4.78 -14.21 -8.57
CA GLU A 378 4.18 -13.20 -7.69
C GLU A 378 4.51 -13.46 -6.22
N ASP A 379 4.48 -14.72 -5.79
CA ASP A 379 4.77 -15.13 -4.41
C ASP A 379 6.21 -14.79 -4.00
N TRP A 380 7.20 -15.03 -4.89
CA TRP A 380 8.60 -14.65 -4.63
C TRP A 380 8.73 -13.13 -4.48
N LEU A 381 8.08 -12.34 -5.35
CA LEU A 381 8.09 -10.88 -5.28
C LEU A 381 7.42 -10.38 -3.98
N MET A 382 6.24 -10.91 -3.63
CA MET A 382 5.56 -10.61 -2.36
C MET A 382 6.39 -10.97 -1.13
N SER A 383 7.20 -12.02 -1.20
CA SER A 383 8.13 -12.39 -0.12
C SER A 383 9.26 -11.37 0.10
N GLN A 384 9.49 -10.46 -0.86
CA GLN A 384 10.42 -9.32 -0.74
C GLN A 384 9.74 -8.00 -0.31
N ALA A 385 8.41 -7.93 -0.12
CA ALA A 385 7.66 -6.69 0.09
C ALA A 385 8.18 -5.81 1.25
N GLY A 386 8.75 -4.64 0.91
CA GLY A 386 9.41 -3.74 1.85
C GLY A 386 10.65 -4.35 2.54
N ARG A 387 11.37 -5.27 1.91
CA ARG A 387 12.57 -5.93 2.47
C ARG A 387 13.78 -5.01 2.59
N HIS A 388 13.92 -4.02 1.70
CA HIS A 388 15.19 -3.31 1.50
C HIS A 388 15.21 -1.89 2.08
N TRP A 389 14.07 -1.21 2.11
CA TRP A 389 13.87 0.03 2.86
C TRP A 389 12.38 0.19 3.19
N ARG A 390 12.09 0.81 4.33
CA ARG A 390 10.73 1.20 4.74
C ARG A 390 10.77 2.56 5.41
N ARG A 391 9.68 3.31 5.25
CA ARG A 391 9.55 4.65 5.83
C ARG A 391 9.48 4.57 7.37
N GLY A 392 10.28 5.38 8.05
CA GLY A 392 10.36 5.43 9.52
C GLY A 392 11.14 4.29 10.19
N GLU A 393 11.42 3.17 9.51
CA GLU A 393 12.19 2.06 10.07
C GLU A 393 13.72 2.29 9.98
N ARG A 394 14.47 1.92 11.02
CA ARG A 394 15.93 1.81 10.91
C ARG A 394 16.29 0.54 10.15
N VAL A 395 16.64 0.69 8.87
CA VAL A 395 17.07 -0.40 7.97
C VAL A 395 18.13 -1.28 8.65
N MET A 396 17.73 -2.51 8.99
CA MET A 396 18.61 -3.51 9.60
C MET A 396 19.38 -4.24 8.50
N ILE A 397 20.52 -3.67 8.10
CA ILE A 397 21.44 -4.30 7.13
C ILE A 397 22.14 -5.50 7.77
N ASP A 398 21.46 -6.65 7.79
CA ASP A 398 22.10 -7.95 7.91
C ASP A 398 21.40 -8.97 7.00
N GLY A 399 22.17 -9.89 6.43
CA GLY A 399 21.75 -10.73 5.32
C GLY A 399 20.44 -11.46 5.61
N GLY A 400 19.43 -11.28 4.75
CA GLY A 400 18.19 -12.05 4.75
C GLY A 400 17.16 -11.75 5.85
N LYS A 401 17.36 -10.78 6.75
CA LYS A 401 16.25 -10.29 7.62
C LYS A 401 15.17 -9.58 6.77
N GLY A 402 13.92 -9.55 7.24
CA GLY A 402 12.77 -8.96 6.55
C GLY A 402 12.18 -9.76 5.38
N ARG A 403 12.84 -10.84 4.92
CA ARG A 403 12.28 -11.72 3.89
C ARG A 403 11.32 -12.73 4.52
N LYS A 404 10.04 -12.64 4.15
CA LYS A 404 9.04 -13.68 4.46
C LYS A 404 9.50 -14.99 3.82
N ALA A 405 9.37 -16.13 4.50
CA ALA A 405 9.81 -17.36 3.87
C ALA A 405 8.87 -17.70 2.70
N PHE A 406 9.42 -18.33 1.67
CA PHE A 406 8.69 -18.65 0.45
C PHE A 406 9.22 -19.96 -0.10
N ARG A 407 8.31 -20.88 -0.42
CA ARG A 407 8.61 -22.20 -0.99
C ARG A 407 8.25 -22.23 -2.47
N PHE A 408 9.17 -22.75 -3.26
CA PHE A 408 8.96 -23.14 -4.65
C PHE A 408 9.20 -24.64 -4.78
N ARG A 409 8.42 -25.30 -5.64
CA ARG A 409 8.57 -26.73 -5.99
C ARG A 409 8.90 -26.84 -7.48
N ASP A 410 9.29 -28.02 -7.93
CA ASP A 410 9.32 -28.34 -9.36
C ASP A 410 7.90 -28.78 -9.79
N GLU A 411 7.35 -28.18 -10.86
CA GLU A 411 6.01 -28.50 -11.39
C GLU A 411 5.97 -29.70 -12.35
N LEU A 412 7.13 -30.33 -12.63
CA LEU A 412 7.26 -31.42 -13.60
C LEU A 412 8.03 -32.61 -13.02
N ASP A 413 7.42 -33.79 -13.10
CA ASP A 413 8.01 -35.07 -12.67
C ASP A 413 9.36 -35.39 -13.34
N ASP A 414 9.63 -34.85 -14.55
CA ASP A 414 10.80 -35.21 -15.37
C ASP A 414 11.99 -34.25 -15.25
N CYS A 415 11.92 -33.24 -14.35
CA CYS A 415 12.93 -32.19 -14.19
C CYS A 415 14.37 -32.67 -14.07
N TYR A 416 14.65 -33.71 -13.27
CA TYR A 416 16.01 -34.28 -13.16
C TYR A 416 16.53 -34.79 -14.51
N SER A 417 15.69 -35.46 -15.31
CA SER A 417 16.07 -35.94 -16.64
C SER A 417 16.20 -34.80 -17.65
N ARG A 418 15.52 -33.66 -17.44
CA ARG A 418 15.73 -32.44 -18.21
C ARG A 418 17.10 -31.81 -17.89
N LYS A 419 17.48 -31.73 -16.62
CA LYS A 419 18.81 -31.28 -16.17
C LYS A 419 19.94 -32.14 -16.75
N GLU A 420 19.83 -33.47 -16.70
CA GLU A 420 20.83 -34.36 -17.33
C GLU A 420 21.00 -34.16 -18.84
N ARG A 421 19.95 -33.69 -19.53
CA ARG A 421 19.98 -33.33 -20.96
C ARG A 421 20.54 -31.93 -21.23
N GLY A 422 21.01 -31.21 -20.22
CA GLY A 422 21.53 -29.85 -20.33
C GLY A 422 20.45 -28.80 -20.65
N MET A 423 19.21 -29.02 -20.20
CA MET A 423 18.07 -28.14 -20.53
C MET A 423 18.02 -26.88 -19.64
N CYS A 424 18.53 -26.97 -18.40
CA CYS A 424 18.65 -25.83 -17.49
C CYS A 424 19.69 -24.80 -18.00
N GLU A 425 20.71 -25.27 -18.71
CA GLU A 425 21.84 -24.51 -19.26
C GLU A 425 21.60 -24.05 -20.71
N ARG A 426 20.49 -24.51 -21.33
CA ARG A 426 20.02 -24.04 -22.65
C ARG A 426 18.87 -23.02 -22.58
N ASP A 427 18.46 -22.65 -21.37
CA ASP A 427 17.37 -21.68 -21.16
C ASP A 427 16.04 -22.11 -21.79
N GLU A 428 15.76 -23.43 -21.76
CA GLU A 428 14.51 -23.96 -22.32
C GLU A 428 13.32 -23.50 -21.47
N GLU A 429 12.49 -22.61 -22.04
CA GLU A 429 11.50 -21.79 -21.33
C GLU A 429 10.62 -22.58 -20.34
N GLU A 430 9.99 -23.68 -20.78
CA GLU A 430 9.19 -24.52 -19.88
C GLU A 430 10.06 -25.10 -18.76
N THR A 431 11.25 -25.60 -19.09
CA THR A 431 12.13 -26.27 -18.14
C THR A 431 12.59 -25.31 -17.04
N ARG A 432 13.02 -24.08 -17.35
CA ARG A 432 13.43 -23.13 -16.29
C ARG A 432 12.27 -22.51 -15.54
N LYS A 433 11.10 -22.29 -16.16
CA LYS A 433 9.90 -21.81 -15.45
C LYS A 433 9.33 -22.86 -14.49
N LYS A 434 9.37 -24.15 -14.86
CA LYS A 434 8.74 -25.23 -14.08
C LYS A 434 9.70 -26.04 -13.20
N CYS A 435 10.98 -26.12 -13.52
CA CYS A 435 11.98 -26.84 -12.71
C CYS A 435 12.79 -25.88 -11.83
N LEU A 436 12.09 -25.01 -11.08
CA LEU A 436 12.68 -23.93 -10.28
C LEU A 436 13.77 -24.42 -9.31
N LYS A 437 13.52 -25.56 -8.64
CA LYS A 437 14.43 -26.16 -7.66
C LYS A 437 15.49 -27.01 -8.34
N THR A 438 15.11 -27.90 -9.27
CA THR A 438 16.08 -28.76 -9.96
C THR A 438 17.08 -27.96 -10.80
N CYS A 439 16.65 -26.92 -11.53
CA CYS A 439 17.55 -26.05 -12.26
C CYS A 439 18.31 -25.04 -11.38
N GLY A 440 18.02 -24.97 -10.07
CA GLY A 440 18.67 -24.05 -9.14
C GLY A 440 18.45 -22.58 -9.50
N VAL A 441 17.21 -22.24 -9.88
CA VAL A 441 16.79 -20.88 -10.21
C VAL A 441 16.58 -20.10 -8.93
N TYR A 442 15.63 -20.56 -8.12
CA TYR A 442 15.49 -20.16 -6.71
C TYR A 442 16.27 -21.14 -5.82
N ILE A 443 16.64 -20.69 -4.63
CA ILE A 443 17.44 -21.47 -3.68
C ILE A 443 16.69 -21.55 -2.36
N GLU A 444 16.60 -22.78 -1.85
CA GLU A 444 15.92 -23.10 -0.60
C GLU A 444 16.71 -22.40 0.53
N GLN A 445 16.03 -21.67 1.43
CA GLN A 445 16.73 -20.93 2.49
C GLN A 445 17.69 -21.86 3.24
N GLY A 446 18.87 -21.32 3.57
CA GLY A 446 20.13 -22.07 3.72
C GLY A 446 20.01 -23.38 4.49
N PRO A 447 20.63 -24.46 4.00
CA PRO A 447 20.23 -25.81 4.34
C PRO A 447 20.37 -26.07 5.84
N ILE A 448 19.29 -26.54 6.46
CA ILE A 448 19.47 -27.48 7.55
C ILE A 448 20.16 -28.71 6.93
N SER A 449 21.38 -29.02 7.33
CA SER A 449 22.12 -30.18 6.86
C SER A 449 22.35 -31.14 8.02
N ALA A 450 21.88 -32.39 7.84
CA ALA A 450 21.97 -33.42 8.85
C ALA A 450 22.93 -34.52 8.39
N THR A 451 23.92 -34.86 9.21
CA THR A 451 24.89 -35.93 8.96
C THR A 451 25.15 -36.75 10.21
N LYS A 452 25.34 -38.06 10.06
CA LYS A 452 25.75 -38.95 11.15
C LYS A 452 27.26 -38.91 11.30
N GLN A 453 27.77 -38.51 12.46
CA GLN A 453 29.20 -38.64 12.78
C GLN A 453 29.55 -40.08 13.20
N ASP A 454 28.61 -40.77 13.85
CA ASP A 454 28.64 -42.20 14.12
C ASP A 454 27.20 -42.77 14.22
N ASP A 455 27.04 -44.05 14.60
CA ASP A 455 25.74 -44.73 14.72
C ASP A 455 24.79 -44.15 15.80
N LYS A 456 25.25 -43.17 16.61
CA LYS A 456 24.49 -42.55 17.71
C LYS A 456 24.39 -41.03 17.62
N HIS A 457 25.41 -40.36 17.08
CA HIS A 457 25.53 -38.90 17.08
C HIS A 457 25.14 -38.32 15.72
N VAL A 458 24.08 -37.51 15.72
CA VAL A 458 23.59 -36.77 14.55
C VAL A 458 24.02 -35.33 14.68
N GLN A 459 24.90 -34.88 13.79
CA GLN A 459 25.23 -33.47 13.62
C GLN A 459 24.16 -32.82 12.73
N VAL A 460 23.54 -31.77 13.24
CA VAL A 460 22.62 -30.90 12.50
C VAL A 460 23.26 -29.52 12.44
N CYS A 461 23.51 -29.03 11.24
CA CYS A 461 23.92 -27.66 10.98
C CYS A 461 22.74 -26.87 10.43
N VAL A 462 22.53 -25.65 10.90
CA VAL A 462 21.51 -24.71 10.42
C VAL A 462 22.24 -23.49 9.88
N GLN A 463 22.03 -23.15 8.61
CA GLN A 463 22.57 -21.91 8.07
C GLN A 463 21.65 -20.75 8.46
N ASN A 464 22.19 -19.77 9.19
CA ASN A 464 21.48 -18.56 9.56
C ASN A 464 21.28 -17.63 8.34
N ARG A 465 20.41 -16.63 8.47
CA ARG A 465 20.10 -15.68 7.38
C ARG A 465 21.36 -14.96 6.85
N THR A 466 22.37 -14.74 7.69
CA THR A 466 23.66 -14.09 7.35
C THR A 466 24.65 -15.03 6.62
N GLY A 467 24.28 -16.29 6.36
CA GLY A 467 25.09 -17.30 5.69
C GLY A 467 26.03 -18.11 6.60
N GLY A 468 26.03 -17.88 7.92
CA GLY A 468 26.84 -18.61 8.89
C GLY A 468 26.13 -19.88 9.41
N GLU A 469 26.85 -20.99 9.53
CA GLU A 469 26.30 -22.27 10.00
C GLU A 469 26.47 -22.44 11.53
N ASP A 470 25.37 -22.70 12.25
CA ASP A 470 25.39 -23.19 13.63
C ASP A 470 25.21 -24.72 13.64
N CYS A 471 26.23 -25.44 14.07
CA CYS A 471 26.28 -26.91 14.05
C CYS A 471 26.21 -27.50 15.48
N LYS A 472 25.15 -28.27 15.75
CA LYS A 472 24.92 -28.97 17.02
C LYS A 472 24.87 -30.48 16.82
N SER A 473 25.39 -31.23 17.79
CA SER A 473 25.40 -32.70 17.77
C SER A 473 24.49 -33.26 18.85
N TYR A 474 23.58 -34.16 18.47
CA TYR A 474 22.55 -34.74 19.32
C TYR A 474 22.74 -36.27 19.44
N GLU A 475 22.56 -36.85 20.63
CA GLU A 475 22.55 -38.32 20.84
C GLU A 475 21.13 -38.86 20.60
N ASP A 476 20.98 -39.81 19.67
CA ASP A 476 19.72 -40.48 19.36
C ASP A 476 19.39 -41.59 20.37
N MET A 477 18.23 -41.50 21.05
CA MET A 477 17.72 -42.57 21.89
C MET A 477 17.18 -43.72 21.02
N GLN A 478 18.09 -44.61 20.62
CA GLN A 478 17.82 -45.88 19.92
C GLN A 478 16.83 -46.82 20.64
N THR A 479 16.55 -46.58 21.94
CA THR A 479 15.53 -47.30 22.72
C THR A 479 14.10 -46.79 22.50
N THR A 480 13.91 -45.66 21.82
CA THR A 480 12.60 -45.09 21.52
C THR A 480 11.94 -45.84 20.38
N ARG A 481 10.67 -46.25 20.54
CA ARG A 481 9.86 -46.82 19.44
C ARG A 481 9.49 -45.68 18.48
N GLY A 482 9.89 -45.76 17.22
CA GLY A 482 9.53 -44.79 16.16
C GLY A 482 10.57 -44.69 15.04
N ASP A 483 10.14 -44.27 13.86
CA ASP A 483 10.93 -44.29 12.61
C ASP A 483 11.85 -43.06 12.46
N PHE A 484 11.64 -42.04 13.29
CA PHE A 484 12.42 -40.80 13.31
C PHE A 484 13.43 -40.78 14.46
N ILE A 485 14.49 -39.99 14.31
CA ILE A 485 15.52 -39.76 15.33
C ILE A 485 14.89 -39.10 16.56
N ALA A 486 15.23 -39.59 17.75
CA ALA A 486 14.60 -39.18 19.01
C ALA A 486 15.66 -38.69 20.01
N PRO A 487 16.10 -37.42 19.92
CA PRO A 487 17.16 -36.90 20.79
C PRO A 487 16.64 -36.58 22.19
N HIS A 488 17.58 -36.33 23.12
CA HIS A 488 17.33 -35.49 24.29
C HIS A 488 17.42 -34.03 23.86
N LEU A 489 16.44 -33.21 24.27
CA LEU A 489 16.42 -31.76 24.06
C LEU A 489 16.23 -31.08 25.41
N ALA A 490 16.98 -30.00 25.66
CA ALA A 490 16.73 -29.07 26.76
C ALA A 490 15.52 -28.17 26.45
N PRO A 491 14.92 -27.50 27.45
CA PRO A 491 13.89 -26.48 27.21
C PRO A 491 14.38 -25.43 26.20
N GLY A 492 13.62 -25.23 25.13
CA GLY A 492 13.97 -24.28 24.06
C GLY A 492 14.96 -24.80 23.01
N GLU A 493 15.35 -26.08 23.02
CA GLU A 493 16.08 -26.67 21.90
C GLU A 493 15.10 -27.21 20.85
N LEU A 494 15.23 -26.74 19.61
CA LEU A 494 14.60 -27.34 18.42
C LEU A 494 15.53 -28.40 17.80
N PHE A 495 14.93 -29.38 17.15
CA PHE A 495 15.61 -30.39 16.34
C PHE A 495 14.70 -30.82 15.17
N PRO A 496 15.18 -30.83 13.91
CA PRO A 496 14.37 -31.22 12.75
C PRO A 496 13.90 -32.67 12.83
N ILE A 497 12.74 -32.98 12.27
CA ILE A 497 12.27 -34.37 12.17
C ILE A 497 13.01 -35.07 11.03
N LEU A 498 13.89 -35.99 11.43
CA LEU A 498 14.81 -36.73 10.58
C LEU A 498 14.54 -38.24 10.64
N TRP A 499 14.64 -38.89 9.49
CA TRP A 499 14.56 -40.35 9.36
C TRP A 499 15.70 -41.07 10.08
N ARG A 500 15.39 -42.11 10.86
CA ARG A 500 16.37 -42.84 11.70
C ARG A 500 17.40 -43.62 10.90
N ASP A 501 17.06 -44.09 9.70
CA ASP A 501 17.98 -44.80 8.81
C ASP A 501 18.87 -43.84 7.99
N THR A 502 18.29 -42.90 7.25
CA THR A 502 19.02 -42.01 6.32
C THR A 502 19.57 -40.73 6.95
N ALA A 503 19.02 -40.27 8.08
CA ALA A 503 19.17 -38.90 8.58
C ALA A 503 18.75 -37.79 7.58
N THR A 504 17.88 -38.09 6.62
CA THR A 504 17.24 -37.06 5.78
C THR A 504 16.02 -36.48 6.48
N PHE A 505 15.65 -35.25 6.11
CA PHE A 505 14.42 -34.58 6.55
C PHE A 505 13.18 -35.33 6.07
N THR A 506 12.10 -35.20 6.83
CA THR A 506 10.75 -35.61 6.41
C THR A 506 10.01 -34.45 5.72
N THR A 507 10.16 -33.24 6.26
CA THR A 507 9.80 -31.95 5.65
C THR A 507 10.74 -30.86 6.21
N GLN A 508 10.84 -29.70 5.56
CA GLN A 508 11.69 -28.59 6.06
C GLN A 508 11.21 -28.03 7.41
N TYR A 509 9.89 -28.07 7.67
CA TYR A 509 9.23 -27.28 8.72
C TYR A 509 8.59 -28.12 9.84
N ALA A 510 9.01 -29.36 10.03
CA ALA A 510 8.58 -30.19 11.14
C ALA A 510 9.73 -30.46 12.11
N PHE A 511 9.51 -30.15 13.39
CA PHE A 511 10.54 -30.21 14.44
C PHE A 511 10.05 -30.93 15.69
N GLN A 512 10.97 -31.52 16.44
CA GLN A 512 10.82 -31.78 17.86
C GLN A 512 11.33 -30.57 18.65
N ILE A 513 10.71 -30.27 19.78
CA ILE A 513 11.10 -29.17 20.67
C ILE A 513 11.10 -29.61 22.13
N GLY A 514 12.09 -29.18 22.91
CA GLY A 514 12.12 -29.40 24.36
C GLY A 514 11.32 -28.34 25.11
N PHE A 515 10.51 -28.74 26.10
CA PHE A 515 9.68 -27.83 26.90
C PHE A 515 10.20 -27.64 28.33
N PRO A 516 9.98 -26.46 28.94
CA PRO A 516 10.19 -26.27 30.37
C PRO A 516 9.25 -27.18 31.19
N PRO A 517 9.72 -27.84 32.28
CA PRO A 517 8.88 -28.72 33.11
C PRO A 517 7.66 -28.05 33.72
N GLU A 518 7.72 -26.73 33.91
CA GLU A 518 6.63 -25.90 34.40
C GLU A 518 5.43 -25.90 33.43
N LEU A 519 5.66 -25.97 32.10
CA LEU A 519 4.60 -25.92 31.08
C LEU A 519 3.61 -27.09 31.21
N HIS A 520 4.15 -28.30 31.30
CA HIS A 520 3.34 -29.51 31.50
C HIS A 520 2.59 -29.45 32.83
N THR A 521 3.28 -29.01 33.89
CA THR A 521 2.71 -28.91 35.24
C THR A 521 1.56 -27.90 35.30
N ALA A 522 1.73 -26.72 34.69
CA ALA A 522 0.73 -25.66 34.64
C ALA A 522 -0.50 -26.07 33.81
N LEU A 523 -0.29 -26.55 32.57
CA LEU A 523 -1.37 -26.97 31.69
C LEU A 523 -2.15 -28.17 32.26
N GLN A 524 -1.48 -29.21 32.77
CA GLN A 524 -2.16 -30.36 33.35
C GLN A 524 -2.96 -29.98 34.61
N LYS A 525 -2.39 -29.17 35.50
CA LYS A 525 -3.09 -28.67 36.69
C LYS A 525 -4.32 -27.83 36.29
N TYR A 526 -4.18 -26.94 35.31
CA TYR A 526 -5.29 -26.15 34.78
C TYR A 526 -6.41 -27.04 34.23
N CYS A 527 -6.08 -28.06 33.42
CA CYS A 527 -7.06 -29.02 32.91
C CYS A 527 -7.79 -29.79 34.01
N ASP A 528 -7.11 -30.16 35.10
CA ASP A 528 -7.70 -30.90 36.21
C ASP A 528 -8.57 -30.00 37.12
N ASP A 529 -8.10 -28.80 37.49
CA ASP A 529 -8.85 -27.84 38.32
C ASP A 529 -10.12 -27.33 37.61
N LEU A 530 -10.05 -27.16 36.29
CA LEU A 530 -11.13 -26.65 35.44
C LEU A 530 -12.17 -27.74 35.07
N GLY A 531 -11.86 -29.02 35.32
CA GLY A 531 -12.68 -30.17 34.97
C GLY A 531 -12.55 -30.64 33.51
N MET A 532 -11.66 -30.04 32.72
CA MET A 532 -11.39 -30.41 31.32
C MET A 532 -11.00 -31.89 31.18
N THR A 533 -10.18 -32.41 32.10
CA THR A 533 -9.75 -33.82 32.09
C THR A 533 -10.93 -34.78 32.31
N ASP A 534 -11.91 -34.41 33.14
CA ASP A 534 -13.12 -35.22 33.36
C ASP A 534 -14.14 -35.06 32.22
N LEU A 535 -14.23 -33.90 31.58
CA LEU A 535 -14.97 -33.72 30.32
C LEU A 535 -14.43 -34.66 29.24
N PHE A 536 -13.11 -34.76 29.07
CA PHE A 536 -12.53 -35.73 28.12
C PHE A 536 -12.83 -37.18 28.51
N ARG A 537 -12.84 -37.54 29.80
CA ARG A 537 -13.26 -38.89 30.25
C ARG A 537 -14.75 -39.17 29.96
N GLU A 538 -15.62 -38.16 29.96
CA GLU A 538 -17.03 -38.27 29.55
C GLU A 538 -17.16 -38.48 28.02
N LEU A 539 -16.50 -37.61 27.24
CA LEU A 539 -16.56 -37.59 25.77
C LEU A 539 -15.89 -38.82 25.13
N LEU A 540 -14.81 -39.33 25.71
CA LEU A 540 -14.11 -40.54 25.24
C LEU A 540 -14.77 -41.83 25.75
N GLY A 541 -15.72 -41.73 26.68
CA GLY A 541 -16.33 -42.84 27.40
C GLY A 541 -17.84 -42.95 27.18
N PRO A 542 -18.69 -42.63 28.18
CA PRO A 542 -20.12 -42.91 28.14
C PRO A 542 -20.93 -42.02 27.18
N ASN A 543 -20.56 -40.75 27.00
CA ASN A 543 -21.37 -39.75 26.29
C ASN A 543 -20.56 -39.05 25.18
N PRO A 544 -20.06 -39.77 24.16
CA PRO A 544 -19.37 -39.14 23.03
C PRO A 544 -20.32 -38.24 22.24
N ILE A 545 -19.78 -37.16 21.67
CA ILE A 545 -20.50 -36.38 20.64
C ILE A 545 -20.70 -37.31 19.43
N PRO A 546 -21.91 -37.35 18.82
CA PRO A 546 -22.13 -38.14 17.62
C PRO A 546 -21.35 -37.55 16.45
N PRO A 547 -20.61 -38.36 15.66
CA PRO A 547 -19.88 -37.86 14.49
C PRO A 547 -20.89 -37.72 13.34
N GLU A 548 -21.80 -36.75 13.41
CA GLU A 548 -22.89 -36.66 12.44
C GLU A 548 -22.44 -35.93 11.17
N ASP A 549 -22.09 -34.65 11.23
CA ASP A 549 -21.58 -33.89 10.09
C ASP A 549 -20.26 -33.18 10.43
N GLU A 550 -19.65 -32.49 9.46
CA GLU A 550 -18.49 -31.64 9.71
C GLU A 550 -18.88 -30.48 10.65
N HIS A 551 -18.05 -30.23 11.68
CA HIS A 551 -18.32 -29.28 12.77
C HIS A 551 -19.56 -29.60 13.62
N THR A 552 -19.74 -30.88 13.97
CA THR A 552 -20.68 -31.28 15.03
C THR A 552 -20.04 -31.11 16.42
N GLY A 553 -20.64 -30.23 17.23
CA GLY A 553 -20.12 -29.84 18.55
C GLY A 553 -21.15 -29.14 19.43
N ARG A 554 -20.86 -29.08 20.73
CA ARG A 554 -21.69 -28.47 21.78
C ARG A 554 -20.89 -27.47 22.61
N PHE A 555 -21.53 -26.36 22.99
CA PHE A 555 -21.00 -25.50 24.04
C PHE A 555 -21.10 -26.21 25.40
N VAL A 556 -20.08 -26.04 26.23
CA VAL A 556 -20.02 -26.51 27.62
C VAL A 556 -19.51 -25.38 28.51
N GLU A 557 -20.01 -25.30 29.73
CA GLU A 557 -19.53 -24.40 30.78
C GLU A 557 -18.69 -25.22 31.76
N LEU A 558 -17.51 -24.72 32.15
CA LEU A 558 -16.55 -25.45 32.99
C LEU A 558 -16.37 -24.73 34.35
N ALA A 559 -15.48 -25.24 35.21
CA ALA A 559 -15.43 -24.81 36.62
C ALA A 559 -14.98 -23.34 36.84
N ASP A 560 -14.49 -22.70 35.78
CA ASP A 560 -14.16 -21.29 35.64
C ASP A 560 -15.38 -20.38 35.36
N GLY A 561 -16.51 -20.96 34.93
CA GLY A 561 -17.68 -20.23 34.43
C GLY A 561 -17.51 -19.71 32.99
N ASN A 562 -16.48 -20.15 32.27
CA ASN A 562 -16.25 -19.77 30.88
C ASN A 562 -16.93 -20.74 29.91
N LYS A 563 -17.12 -20.29 28.67
CA LYS A 563 -17.72 -21.08 27.60
C LYS A 563 -16.61 -21.74 26.77
N TRP A 564 -16.67 -23.05 26.70
CA TRP A 564 -15.79 -23.88 25.88
C TRP A 564 -16.62 -24.58 24.80
N TYR A 565 -16.01 -24.85 23.65
CA TYR A 565 -16.67 -25.52 22.53
C TYR A 565 -16.05 -26.90 22.29
N ALA A 566 -16.79 -27.94 22.63
CA ALA A 566 -16.38 -29.33 22.47
C ALA A 566 -16.95 -29.88 21.16
N GLN A 567 -16.10 -30.41 20.29
CA GLN A 567 -16.50 -30.95 18.98
C GLN A 567 -15.76 -32.25 18.63
N ARG A 568 -16.24 -32.90 17.56
CA ARG A 568 -15.73 -34.18 17.06
C ARG A 568 -15.58 -34.16 15.53
N PRO A 569 -14.56 -34.82 14.96
CA PRO A 569 -14.46 -35.03 13.52
C PRO A 569 -15.65 -35.83 12.95
N ALA A 570 -16.01 -35.52 11.71
CA ALA A 570 -17.07 -36.19 10.95
C ALA A 570 -16.77 -37.67 10.65
N LYS A 571 -17.81 -38.41 10.21
CA LYS A 571 -17.80 -39.88 9.93
C LYS A 571 -16.60 -40.41 9.12
N LYS A 572 -15.92 -39.58 8.35
CA LYS A 572 -14.72 -39.96 7.56
C LYS A 572 -13.50 -40.33 8.42
N TRP A 573 -13.50 -39.99 9.71
CA TRP A 573 -12.45 -40.37 10.67
C TRP A 573 -12.92 -41.54 11.56
N THR A 574 -12.27 -42.71 11.50
CA THR A 574 -12.59 -43.84 12.38
C THR A 574 -11.92 -43.72 13.76
N SER A 575 -12.25 -42.63 14.45
CA SER A 575 -11.68 -42.22 15.73
C SER A 575 -12.76 -41.82 16.75
N ASN A 576 -12.43 -41.94 18.04
CA ASN A 576 -13.18 -41.26 19.11
C ASN A 576 -12.51 -39.98 19.59
N MET A 577 -11.49 -39.48 18.87
CA MET A 577 -10.89 -38.18 19.13
C MET A 577 -11.96 -37.10 19.28
N HIS A 578 -11.83 -36.27 20.30
CA HIS A 578 -12.58 -35.03 20.49
C HIS A 578 -11.57 -33.90 20.69
N TRP A 579 -11.99 -32.67 20.40
CA TRP A 579 -11.22 -31.48 20.70
C TRP A 579 -12.10 -30.39 21.33
N VAL A 580 -11.50 -29.63 22.24
CA VAL A 580 -12.18 -28.60 23.04
C VAL A 580 -11.38 -27.30 22.95
N SER A 581 -12.04 -26.27 22.43
CA SER A 581 -11.45 -24.96 22.14
C SER A 581 -12.14 -23.87 22.98
N PRO A 582 -11.51 -22.70 23.21
CA PRO A 582 -12.22 -21.50 23.68
C PRO A 582 -13.45 -21.22 22.82
N ALA A 583 -14.55 -20.72 23.41
CA ALA A 583 -15.70 -20.25 22.62
C ALA A 583 -15.56 -18.78 22.18
N ASP A 584 -14.83 -17.98 22.96
CA ASP A 584 -14.78 -16.52 22.93
C ASP A 584 -13.42 -16.00 23.41
N GLU A 585 -13.20 -14.70 23.22
CA GLU A 585 -11.95 -14.02 23.56
C GLU A 585 -11.58 -14.12 25.04
N LYS A 586 -12.54 -13.97 25.97
CA LYS A 586 -12.28 -14.10 27.40
C LYS A 586 -11.67 -15.47 27.75
N THR A 587 -12.21 -16.53 27.16
CA THR A 587 -11.72 -17.90 27.35
C THR A 587 -10.33 -18.12 26.72
N HIS A 588 -10.02 -17.43 25.62
CA HIS A 588 -8.69 -17.43 25.00
C HIS A 588 -7.66 -16.71 25.90
N GLU A 589 -7.99 -15.50 26.35
CA GLU A 589 -7.17 -14.65 27.22
C GLU A 589 -6.85 -15.29 28.59
N GLU A 590 -7.73 -16.15 29.11
CA GLU A 590 -7.46 -16.91 30.34
C GLU A 590 -6.50 -18.09 30.10
N TYR A 591 -6.51 -18.71 28.92
CA TYR A 591 -5.52 -19.74 28.55
C TYR A 591 -4.11 -19.14 28.37
N LEU A 592 -3.97 -17.97 27.74
CA LEU A 592 -2.66 -17.34 27.51
C LEU A 592 -1.85 -17.15 28.81
N LYS A 593 -2.54 -16.85 29.92
CA LYS A 593 -1.94 -16.73 31.26
C LYS A 593 -1.36 -18.07 31.76
N VAL A 594 -1.99 -19.20 31.43
CA VAL A 594 -1.47 -20.55 31.76
C VAL A 594 -0.20 -20.87 30.96
N LEU A 595 -0.10 -20.39 29.72
CA LEU A 595 1.15 -20.47 28.94
C LEU A 595 2.25 -19.59 29.54
N ALA A 596 1.91 -18.39 30.03
CA ALA A 596 2.84 -17.49 30.73
C ALA A 596 3.38 -18.08 32.04
N GLU A 597 2.50 -18.66 32.86
CA GLU A 597 2.85 -19.45 34.06
C GLU A 597 3.72 -20.66 33.70
N GLY A 598 3.42 -21.31 32.57
CA GLY A 598 4.14 -22.44 32.02
C GLY A 598 5.48 -22.11 31.36
N ASN A 599 5.95 -20.85 31.37
CA ASN A 599 7.19 -20.40 30.72
C ASN A 599 7.19 -20.57 29.18
N PHE A 600 6.03 -20.52 28.51
CA PHE A 600 5.93 -20.72 27.06
C PHE A 600 6.66 -19.64 26.23
N ASP A 601 6.97 -18.49 26.82
CA ASP A 601 7.88 -17.48 26.24
C ASP A 601 9.21 -18.08 25.77
N LEU A 602 9.74 -19.05 26.51
CA LEU A 602 11.00 -19.75 26.19
C LEU A 602 10.84 -20.64 24.95
N VAL A 603 9.62 -21.10 24.67
CA VAL A 603 9.24 -21.85 23.47
C VAL A 603 9.11 -20.90 22.27
N LEU A 604 8.45 -19.75 22.46
CA LEU A 604 8.34 -18.71 21.42
C LEU A 604 9.72 -18.16 21.03
N ASP A 605 10.57 -17.87 22.01
CA ASP A 605 11.93 -17.36 21.80
C ASP A 605 12.82 -18.35 21.04
N ALA A 606 12.74 -19.64 21.41
CA ALA A 606 13.43 -20.71 20.71
C ALA A 606 12.99 -20.82 19.24
N ILE A 607 11.68 -20.85 18.98
CA ILE A 607 11.13 -20.97 17.62
C ILE A 607 11.47 -19.73 16.80
N GLY A 608 11.24 -18.54 17.35
CA GLY A 608 11.47 -17.25 16.70
C GLY A 608 12.93 -17.06 16.28
N ARG A 609 13.88 -17.27 17.20
CA ARG A 609 15.32 -17.16 16.88
C ARG A 609 15.81 -18.24 15.91
N TYR A 610 15.31 -19.47 16.03
CA TYR A 610 15.78 -20.60 15.21
C TYR A 610 15.26 -20.52 13.76
N LEU A 611 14.06 -19.98 13.55
CA LEU A 611 13.43 -19.83 12.23
C LEU A 611 13.55 -18.41 11.64
N GLY A 612 14.02 -17.45 12.44
CA GLY A 612 14.20 -16.05 12.03
C GLY A 612 12.90 -15.25 11.94
N LEU A 613 11.89 -15.62 12.73
CA LEU A 613 10.59 -14.93 12.76
C LEU A 613 10.69 -13.63 13.56
N GLU A 614 9.80 -12.67 13.28
CA GLU A 614 9.99 -11.27 13.68
C GLU A 614 8.99 -10.83 14.78
N GLY A 615 7.74 -11.31 14.75
CA GLY A 615 6.69 -11.00 15.73
C GLY A 615 5.69 -12.15 15.96
N LEU A 616 6.08 -13.18 16.71
CA LEU A 616 5.22 -14.32 17.04
C LEU A 616 4.04 -13.96 17.97
N VAL A 617 2.87 -14.50 17.63
CA VAL A 617 1.68 -14.53 18.49
C VAL A 617 1.02 -15.91 18.51
N ALA A 618 0.66 -16.36 19.71
CA ALA A 618 -0.14 -17.57 19.93
C ALA A 618 -1.63 -17.24 19.78
N TYR A 619 -2.12 -17.27 18.54
CA TYR A 619 -3.42 -16.70 18.14
C TYR A 619 -4.61 -17.67 18.22
N HIS A 620 -4.35 -18.99 18.31
CA HIS A 620 -5.39 -20.01 18.41
C HIS A 620 -4.94 -21.20 19.28
N LEU A 621 -5.84 -21.73 20.10
CA LEU A 621 -5.55 -22.61 21.24
C LEU A 621 -6.62 -23.72 21.32
N THR A 622 -6.22 -24.97 21.51
CA THR A 622 -7.16 -26.12 21.59
C THR A 622 -6.58 -27.25 22.45
N PHE A 623 -7.44 -28.03 23.11
CA PHE A 623 -7.09 -29.33 23.71
C PHE A 623 -7.64 -30.47 22.84
N ILE A 624 -6.89 -31.57 22.72
CA ILE A 624 -7.27 -32.77 21.95
C ILE A 624 -7.13 -34.01 22.84
N GLY A 625 -8.19 -34.81 22.92
CA GLY A 625 -8.22 -36.07 23.66
C GLY A 625 -8.65 -37.24 22.76
N VAL A 626 -8.04 -38.42 22.93
CA VAL A 626 -8.40 -39.64 22.19
C VAL A 626 -8.11 -40.91 23.01
N SER A 627 -8.97 -41.93 22.89
CA SER A 627 -8.71 -43.27 23.45
C SER A 627 -8.87 -44.42 22.44
N HIS A 628 -9.31 -44.14 21.21
CA HIS A 628 -9.38 -45.08 20.10
C HIS A 628 -9.25 -44.38 18.74
N SER A 629 -8.39 -44.90 17.87
CA SER A 629 -8.24 -44.49 16.47
C SER A 629 -7.76 -45.69 15.65
N GLU A 630 -8.40 -46.01 14.52
CA GLU A 630 -7.93 -47.13 13.66
C GLU A 630 -6.74 -46.71 12.81
N LYS A 631 -6.83 -45.54 12.17
CA LYS A 631 -5.74 -44.64 11.77
C LYS A 631 -6.34 -43.27 11.48
N GLY A 632 -5.64 -42.19 11.83
CA GLY A 632 -6.08 -40.82 11.58
C GLY A 632 -6.00 -40.45 10.09
N TYR A 633 -6.82 -39.48 9.69
CA TYR A 633 -6.71 -38.84 8.38
C TYR A 633 -5.43 -38.00 8.32
N ILE A 634 -4.64 -38.17 7.26
CA ILE A 634 -3.43 -37.37 7.04
C ILE A 634 -3.83 -36.04 6.38
N HIS A 635 -3.34 -34.94 6.92
CA HIS A 635 -3.65 -33.58 6.52
C HIS A 635 -2.48 -32.64 6.85
N TYR A 636 -2.54 -31.42 6.31
CA TYR A 636 -1.74 -30.29 6.76
C TYR A 636 -2.61 -29.37 7.64
N ASP A 637 -2.00 -28.66 8.59
CA ASP A 637 -2.67 -27.59 9.35
C ASP A 637 -2.65 -26.27 8.56
N SER A 638 -1.50 -25.94 7.95
CA SER A 638 -1.29 -24.74 7.12
C SER A 638 -0.56 -25.06 5.82
N THR A 639 -0.78 -24.22 4.81
CA THR A 639 -0.10 -24.23 3.50
C THR A 639 0.05 -22.79 3.02
N ASN A 640 1.06 -22.49 2.22
CA ASN A 640 1.25 -21.16 1.61
C ASN A 640 1.24 -19.97 2.60
N THR A 641 1.51 -20.15 3.90
CA THR A 641 1.62 -19.02 4.85
C THR A 641 2.95 -18.29 4.72
N GLY A 642 3.91 -18.93 4.04
CA GLY A 642 5.28 -18.44 3.92
C GLY A 642 6.09 -18.80 5.16
N ALA A 643 5.93 -20.04 5.64
CA ALA A 643 6.53 -20.56 6.86
C ALA A 643 6.32 -19.66 8.09
N SER A 644 5.20 -18.95 8.15
CA SER A 644 4.90 -18.03 9.24
C SER A 644 3.97 -18.64 10.29
N VAL A 645 3.28 -19.74 9.99
CA VAL A 645 2.37 -20.44 10.91
C VAL A 645 2.94 -21.79 11.34
N TYR A 646 2.78 -22.12 12.61
CA TYR A 646 3.11 -23.43 13.18
C TYR A 646 2.11 -23.88 14.24
N ASN A 647 1.76 -25.16 14.26
CA ASN A 647 1.05 -25.82 15.36
C ASN A 647 2.05 -26.46 16.33
N VAL A 648 2.04 -26.00 17.58
CA VAL A 648 2.85 -26.54 18.69
C VAL A 648 2.03 -27.58 19.46
N ILE A 649 2.34 -28.86 19.26
CA ILE A 649 1.67 -29.98 19.92
C ILE A 649 2.38 -30.30 21.25
N ILE A 650 1.65 -30.19 22.36
CA ILE A 650 2.12 -30.33 23.74
C ILE A 650 1.46 -31.56 24.40
N PRO A 651 2.16 -32.70 24.57
CA PRO A 651 1.61 -33.87 25.25
C PRO A 651 1.36 -33.62 26.75
N LEU A 652 0.14 -33.92 27.23
CA LEU A 652 -0.27 -33.75 28.62
C LEU A 652 -0.47 -35.10 29.34
N ILE A 653 -1.20 -36.03 28.71
CA ILE A 653 -1.46 -37.37 29.25
C ILE A 653 -1.07 -38.41 28.20
N LEU A 654 -0.28 -39.41 28.61
CA LEU A 654 0.24 -40.51 27.79
C LEU A 654 0.15 -41.83 28.56
N GLU A 655 -0.02 -42.93 27.84
CA GLU A 655 0.01 -44.29 28.41
C GLU A 655 1.44 -44.85 28.39
N GLU A 656 1.91 -45.44 29.50
CA GLU A 656 3.33 -45.81 29.70
C GLU A 656 3.90 -46.68 28.57
N ASP A 657 3.12 -47.65 28.07
CA ASP A 657 3.55 -48.63 27.06
C ASP A 657 3.07 -48.30 25.63
N ALA A 658 2.60 -47.08 25.37
CA ALA A 658 2.00 -46.68 24.09
C ALA A 658 2.88 -46.96 22.86
N LEU A 659 2.21 -47.29 21.73
CA LEU A 659 2.77 -47.20 20.39
C LEU A 659 2.93 -45.72 19.99
N PRO A 660 3.79 -45.38 19.01
CA PRO A 660 3.91 -44.04 18.44
C PRO A 660 2.56 -43.39 18.15
N GLU A 661 2.43 -42.12 18.48
CA GLU A 661 1.16 -41.40 18.58
C GLU A 661 0.83 -40.53 17.36
N LEU A 662 1.85 -40.07 16.65
CA LEU A 662 1.79 -39.20 15.46
C LEU A 662 2.39 -39.94 14.26
N VAL A 663 1.79 -39.80 13.09
CA VAL A 663 2.29 -40.29 11.81
C VAL A 663 2.49 -39.13 10.84
N MET A 664 3.55 -39.18 10.03
CA MET A 664 3.90 -38.17 9.03
C MET A 664 4.27 -38.83 7.69
N ILE A 665 4.14 -38.08 6.60
CA ILE A 665 4.54 -38.46 5.24
C ILE A 665 5.81 -37.67 4.83
N ASP A 666 6.66 -38.24 3.97
CA ASP A 666 7.85 -37.56 3.41
C ASP A 666 7.46 -36.64 2.24
N ASP A 667 7.85 -35.35 2.29
CA ASP A 667 7.57 -34.36 1.24
C ASP A 667 8.09 -34.77 -0.16
N ASN A 668 9.06 -35.69 -0.21
CA ASN A 668 9.73 -36.14 -1.43
C ASN A 668 9.24 -37.52 -1.93
N ASP A 669 8.46 -38.25 -1.11
CA ASP A 669 7.93 -39.58 -1.42
C ASP A 669 6.64 -39.82 -0.62
N GLU A 670 5.49 -39.50 -1.21
CA GLU A 670 4.17 -39.68 -0.58
C GLU A 670 3.87 -41.15 -0.19
N SER A 671 4.61 -42.12 -0.75
CA SER A 671 4.46 -43.54 -0.38
C SER A 671 5.18 -43.90 0.92
N LYS A 672 6.11 -43.05 1.36
CA LYS A 672 6.92 -43.21 2.57
C LYS A 672 6.30 -42.45 3.73
N SER A 673 5.88 -43.20 4.75
CA SER A 673 5.34 -42.65 6.00
C SER A 673 5.96 -43.34 7.21
N GLY A 674 6.03 -42.62 8.33
CA GLY A 674 6.67 -43.07 9.56
C GLY A 674 6.02 -42.48 10.80
N SER A 675 6.28 -43.05 11.97
CA SER A 675 5.60 -42.69 13.21
C SER A 675 6.55 -42.13 14.29
N LEU A 676 6.15 -41.03 14.92
CA LEU A 676 6.84 -40.36 16.03
C LEU A 676 6.17 -40.69 17.37
N LYS A 677 6.96 -41.01 18.40
CA LYS A 677 6.46 -41.20 19.76
C LYS A 677 6.51 -39.91 20.59
N TYR A 678 5.37 -39.57 21.19
CA TYR A 678 5.22 -38.49 22.16
C TYR A 678 5.92 -38.79 23.49
N ARG A 679 6.39 -37.73 24.16
CA ARG A 679 7.13 -37.78 25.43
C ARG A 679 6.74 -36.55 26.27
N ILE A 680 6.48 -36.72 27.57
CA ILE A 680 6.25 -35.56 28.46
C ILE A 680 7.52 -34.70 28.52
N GLY A 681 7.36 -33.37 28.46
CA GLY A 681 8.47 -32.42 28.38
C GLY A 681 9.05 -32.22 26.98
N MET A 682 8.45 -32.82 25.93
CA MET A 682 8.83 -32.59 24.54
C MET A 682 7.60 -32.46 23.64
N GLY A 683 7.67 -31.57 22.66
CA GLY A 683 6.61 -31.32 21.69
C GLY A 683 6.98 -31.71 20.27
N ALA A 684 5.97 -31.63 19.40
CA ALA A 684 6.12 -31.66 17.96
C ALA A 684 5.60 -30.34 17.38
N LEU A 685 6.35 -29.75 16.46
CA LEU A 685 6.05 -28.48 15.79
C LEU A 685 5.76 -28.79 14.32
N MET A 686 4.57 -28.44 13.82
CA MET A 686 4.15 -28.65 12.43
C MET A 686 3.95 -27.30 11.75
N GLY A 687 4.78 -26.96 10.75
CA GLY A 687 4.59 -25.78 9.89
C GLY A 687 4.03 -26.12 8.51
N ASP A 688 4.15 -25.18 7.56
CA ASP A 688 3.58 -25.30 6.22
C ASP A 688 3.89 -26.64 5.52
N ASP A 689 2.85 -27.17 4.87
CA ASP A 689 2.78 -28.44 4.13
C ASP A 689 3.08 -29.72 4.95
N ALA A 690 3.35 -29.64 6.26
CA ALA A 690 3.74 -30.80 7.07
C ALA A 690 2.61 -31.82 7.22
N MET A 691 2.55 -32.78 6.27
CA MET A 691 1.50 -33.79 6.19
C MET A 691 1.59 -34.79 7.35
N HIS A 692 0.64 -34.71 8.27
CA HIS A 692 0.64 -35.47 9.50
C HIS A 692 -0.76 -35.96 9.91
N GLY A 693 -0.82 -36.83 10.92
CA GLY A 693 -2.07 -37.32 11.50
C GLY A 693 -1.85 -38.16 12.75
N THR A 694 -2.94 -38.61 13.37
CA THR A 694 -2.88 -39.51 14.54
C THR A 694 -2.68 -40.96 14.12
N GLU A 695 -1.72 -41.65 14.71
CA GLU A 695 -1.50 -43.08 14.48
C GLU A 695 -2.50 -43.96 15.25
N ALA A 696 -2.59 -45.24 14.89
CA ALA A 696 -3.52 -46.22 15.46
C ALA A 696 -3.35 -46.42 16.99
N CYS A 697 -4.46 -46.39 17.74
CA CYS A 697 -4.45 -46.60 19.19
C CYS A 697 -5.76 -47.21 19.73
N ASP A 698 -5.68 -47.96 20.85
CA ASP A 698 -6.84 -48.40 21.64
C ASP A 698 -6.49 -48.53 23.13
N TYR A 699 -6.76 -47.47 23.89
CA TYR A 699 -6.54 -47.41 25.34
C TYR A 699 -7.82 -47.73 26.13
N ARG A 700 -8.96 -47.95 25.46
CA ARG A 700 -10.29 -48.16 26.08
C ARG A 700 -10.31 -49.33 27.05
N SER A 701 -9.55 -50.39 26.75
CA SER A 701 -9.42 -51.59 27.59
C SER A 701 -8.84 -51.30 28.99
N GLN A 702 -8.03 -50.25 29.11
CA GLN A 702 -7.40 -49.80 30.37
C GLN A 702 -8.17 -48.63 31.01
N LYS A 703 -9.20 -48.09 30.32
CA LYS A 703 -9.80 -46.76 30.55
C LYS A 703 -8.81 -45.61 30.43
N GLY A 704 -7.73 -45.82 29.68
CA GLY A 704 -6.70 -44.83 29.41
C GLY A 704 -7.11 -43.83 28.33
N MET A 705 -6.35 -42.75 28.19
CA MET A 705 -6.51 -41.76 27.14
C MET A 705 -5.21 -40.99 26.88
N ARG A 706 -5.00 -40.61 25.62
CA ARG A 706 -3.99 -39.64 25.23
C ARG A 706 -4.63 -38.25 25.22
N MET A 707 -4.00 -37.27 25.88
CA MET A 707 -4.43 -35.87 25.87
C MET A 707 -3.25 -34.96 25.54
N ALA A 708 -3.49 -33.94 24.73
CA ALA A 708 -2.52 -32.93 24.36
C ALA A 708 -3.18 -31.54 24.28
N ALA A 709 -2.38 -30.50 24.47
CA ALA A 709 -2.69 -29.15 24.01
C ALA A 709 -2.09 -28.91 22.62
N THR A 710 -2.71 -28.05 21.83
CA THR A 710 -2.23 -27.57 20.53
C THR A 710 -2.30 -26.05 20.52
N VAL A 711 -1.15 -25.40 20.38
CA VAL A 711 -1.01 -23.94 20.38
C VAL A 711 -0.56 -23.52 18.98
N TYR A 712 -1.44 -22.85 18.25
CA TYR A 712 -1.12 -22.31 16.93
C TYR A 712 -0.45 -20.95 17.13
N ILE A 713 0.77 -20.84 16.62
CA ILE A 713 1.57 -19.62 16.63
C ILE A 713 1.74 -19.09 15.21
N ALA A 714 1.77 -17.77 15.06
CA ALA A 714 1.98 -17.13 13.77
C ALA A 714 2.82 -15.86 13.87
N ASP A 715 3.63 -15.60 12.86
CA ASP A 715 4.35 -14.34 12.63
C ASP A 715 3.47 -13.41 11.76
N ILE A 716 2.45 -12.80 12.38
CA ILE A 716 1.35 -12.14 11.67
C ILE A 716 1.77 -10.75 11.18
N ASN A 717 1.57 -10.50 9.88
CA ASN A 717 1.81 -9.22 9.22
C ASN A 717 0.77 -8.96 8.10
N SER A 718 0.80 -7.77 7.53
CA SER A 718 -0.16 -7.31 6.50
C SER A 718 -0.26 -8.22 5.26
N GLY A 719 0.81 -8.95 4.92
CA GLY A 719 0.87 -9.81 3.74
C GLY A 719 0.89 -11.32 4.05
N ASN A 720 0.36 -11.74 5.19
CA ASN A 720 -0.03 -13.14 5.43
C ASN A 720 -1.33 -13.27 6.27
N ALA A 721 -1.77 -12.21 6.96
CA ALA A 721 -2.98 -12.25 7.80
C ALA A 721 -4.26 -12.67 7.04
N ARG A 722 -4.33 -12.44 5.72
CA ARG A 722 -5.43 -12.92 4.85
C ARG A 722 -5.40 -14.45 4.70
N ASP A 723 -4.25 -15.01 4.43
CA ASP A 723 -4.06 -16.45 4.23
C ASP A 723 -4.27 -17.21 5.54
N ILE A 724 -3.76 -16.66 6.65
CA ILE A 724 -3.99 -17.16 8.01
C ILE A 724 -5.49 -17.13 8.38
N ALA A 725 -6.23 -16.09 7.98
CA ALA A 725 -7.68 -16.01 8.22
C ALA A 725 -8.50 -16.97 7.34
N THR A 726 -8.06 -17.23 6.11
CA THR A 726 -8.82 -18.04 5.14
C THR A 726 -8.54 -19.55 5.21
N GLN A 727 -7.43 -19.95 5.85
CA GLN A 727 -7.11 -21.36 6.05
C GLN A 727 -8.03 -22.04 7.08
N THR A 728 -8.19 -23.37 6.95
CA THR A 728 -9.36 -24.09 7.45
C THR A 728 -9.30 -24.40 8.96
N LEU A 729 -9.30 -23.36 9.80
CA LEU A 729 -9.55 -23.50 11.22
C LEU A 729 -10.95 -24.09 11.45
N THR A 730 -10.99 -25.34 11.90
CA THR A 730 -12.22 -26.10 12.15
C THR A 730 -12.95 -25.71 13.44
N GLN A 731 -12.45 -24.67 14.13
CA GLN A 731 -12.87 -24.23 15.45
C GLN A 731 -13.92 -23.10 15.41
N ILE A 732 -14.41 -22.69 16.59
CA ILE A 732 -15.44 -21.64 16.72
C ILE A 732 -14.84 -20.26 17.08
N TYR A 733 -13.59 -20.24 17.52
CA TYR A 733 -12.82 -19.06 17.91
C TYR A 733 -11.31 -19.31 17.72
N PRO A 734 -10.52 -18.33 17.24
CA PRO A 734 -10.96 -17.04 16.69
C PRO A 734 -11.78 -17.25 15.40
N LEU A 735 -12.58 -16.25 15.03
CA LEU A 735 -13.26 -16.27 13.73
C LEU A 735 -12.29 -15.82 12.62
N PRO A 736 -12.54 -16.21 11.36
CA PRO A 736 -11.86 -15.68 10.17
C PRO A 736 -11.97 -14.15 10.00
N ASP A 737 -11.13 -13.39 10.71
CA ASP A 737 -11.14 -11.93 10.71
C ASP A 737 -9.71 -11.37 10.68
N VAL A 738 -9.39 -10.66 9.59
CA VAL A 738 -8.06 -10.09 9.35
C VAL A 738 -7.76 -8.94 10.31
N LYS A 739 -8.76 -8.16 10.76
CA LYS A 739 -8.56 -7.07 11.71
C LYS A 739 -8.22 -7.63 13.10
N TYR A 740 -8.90 -8.70 13.52
CA TYR A 740 -8.53 -9.43 14.73
C TYR A 740 -7.07 -9.91 14.64
N LEU A 741 -6.69 -10.63 13.57
CA LEU A 741 -5.33 -11.14 13.44
C LEU A 741 -4.25 -10.04 13.43
N LEU A 742 -4.48 -8.92 12.73
CA LEU A 742 -3.55 -7.79 12.73
C LEU A 742 -3.46 -7.08 14.10
N SER A 743 -4.55 -7.04 14.88
CA SER A 743 -4.51 -6.51 16.26
C SER A 743 -3.65 -7.36 17.21
N GLN A 744 -3.40 -8.62 16.84
CA GLN A 744 -2.60 -9.62 17.57
C GLN A 744 -1.13 -9.66 17.11
N ALA A 745 -0.76 -8.94 16.03
CA ALA A 745 0.57 -9.00 15.43
C ALA A 745 1.71 -8.67 16.41
N GLY A 746 2.72 -9.54 16.51
CA GLY A 746 3.87 -9.37 17.40
C GLY A 746 3.60 -9.44 18.91
N ARG A 747 2.36 -9.72 19.34
CA ARG A 747 1.90 -9.50 20.72
C ARG A 747 2.63 -10.35 21.78
N HIS A 748 2.95 -11.61 21.49
CA HIS A 748 3.43 -12.56 22.51
C HIS A 748 4.95 -12.77 22.52
N TRP A 749 5.67 -12.44 21.44
CA TRP A 749 7.13 -12.44 21.37
C TRP A 749 7.63 -11.63 20.15
N GLY A 750 8.87 -11.12 20.22
CA GLY A 750 9.60 -10.57 19.07
C GLY A 750 11.10 -10.48 19.34
N ASP A 751 11.94 -10.43 18.30
CA ASP A 751 13.42 -10.52 18.35
C ASP A 751 14.08 -9.51 19.33
N ASN A 752 13.43 -8.36 19.54
CA ASN A 752 13.86 -7.30 20.45
C ASN A 752 13.56 -7.55 21.95
N ASN A 753 12.96 -8.69 22.34
CA ASN A 753 12.56 -9.05 23.71
C ASN A 753 11.59 -8.08 24.43
N ASN A 754 10.96 -7.13 23.72
CA ASN A 754 10.01 -6.19 24.31
C ASN A 754 8.63 -6.80 24.65
N ASN A 755 8.26 -7.89 23.97
CA ASN A 755 6.94 -8.53 24.05
C ASN A 755 7.08 -9.96 24.61
N SER A 756 6.12 -10.36 25.46
CA SER A 756 6.14 -11.63 26.21
C SER A 756 4.72 -11.94 26.73
N LEU A 757 4.33 -13.21 26.76
CA LEU A 757 3.09 -13.70 27.40
C LEU A 757 2.99 -13.30 28.89
N ARG A 758 4.13 -13.17 29.57
CA ARG A 758 4.21 -12.79 31.00
C ARG A 758 4.05 -11.30 31.26
N SER A 759 4.26 -10.46 30.24
CA SER A 759 4.05 -9.01 30.28
C SER A 759 2.99 -8.57 29.26
N ASP A 760 2.13 -9.50 28.86
CA ASP A 760 1.11 -9.31 27.85
C ASP A 760 0.08 -8.28 28.32
N LYS A 761 -0.23 -7.33 27.44
CA LYS A 761 -1.11 -6.19 27.71
C LYS A 761 -2.45 -6.30 26.97
N GLY A 762 -2.77 -7.48 26.43
CA GLY A 762 -3.87 -7.63 25.49
C GLY A 762 -3.43 -7.28 24.06
N ARG A 763 -4.32 -7.56 23.11
CA ARG A 763 -4.19 -7.09 21.72
C ARG A 763 -4.29 -5.56 21.63
N LYS A 764 -3.95 -5.02 20.46
CA LYS A 764 -4.37 -3.65 20.12
C LYS A 764 -5.91 -3.56 20.03
N PRO A 765 -6.51 -2.39 20.26
CA PRO A 765 -7.91 -2.15 19.88
C PRO A 765 -8.11 -2.44 18.38
N PHE A 766 -9.32 -2.90 18.03
CA PHE A 766 -9.79 -2.95 16.64
C PHE A 766 -11.32 -2.87 16.64
N LEU A 767 -11.88 -2.25 15.60
CA LEU A 767 -13.32 -2.06 15.45
C LEU A 767 -14.00 -3.34 14.95
N PHE A 768 -15.01 -3.81 15.68
CA PHE A 768 -15.93 -4.88 15.29
C PHE A 768 -17.37 -4.51 15.66
N HIS A 769 -18.32 -4.92 14.82
CA HIS A 769 -19.75 -4.60 14.98
C HIS A 769 -20.61 -5.80 14.57
N ASP A 770 -21.88 -5.78 14.98
CA ASP A 770 -22.88 -6.72 14.51
C ASP A 770 -23.25 -6.46 13.03
N LYS A 771 -23.41 -7.55 12.28
CA LYS A 771 -23.61 -7.59 10.82
C LYS A 771 -25.08 -7.89 10.45
N LEU A 772 -25.98 -7.93 11.43
CA LEU A 772 -27.44 -8.10 11.26
C LEU A 772 -28.18 -7.23 12.29
N MET A 773 -29.30 -6.63 11.88
CA MET A 773 -30.12 -5.75 12.74
C MET A 773 -30.90 -6.49 13.84
N ASP A 774 -30.99 -7.83 13.78
CA ASP A 774 -31.73 -8.66 14.75
C ASP A 774 -30.80 -9.36 15.76
N CYS A 775 -29.52 -8.98 15.84
CA CYS A 775 -28.53 -9.67 16.68
C CYS A 775 -28.85 -9.71 18.19
N ALA A 776 -29.41 -8.64 18.76
CA ALA A 776 -29.82 -8.64 20.17
C ALA A 776 -30.96 -9.65 20.43
N ASP A 777 -31.98 -9.68 19.57
CA ASP A 777 -33.10 -10.63 19.65
C ASP A 777 -32.66 -12.10 19.44
N ARG A 778 -31.62 -12.33 18.62
CA ARG A 778 -30.95 -13.64 18.50
C ARG A 778 -30.20 -14.02 19.78
N ALA A 779 -29.50 -13.08 20.41
CA ALA A 779 -28.76 -13.31 21.65
C ALA A 779 -29.71 -13.62 22.82
N ASP A 780 -30.79 -12.85 22.98
CA ASP A 780 -31.86 -13.07 23.98
C ASP A 780 -32.54 -14.44 23.81
N LYS A 781 -32.69 -14.92 22.57
CA LYS A 781 -33.20 -16.27 22.26
C LYS A 781 -32.17 -17.38 22.48
N GLY A 782 -30.97 -17.06 22.94
CA GLY A 782 -29.88 -18.02 23.19
C GLY A 782 -29.22 -18.57 21.93
N MET A 783 -29.48 -17.98 20.74
CA MET A 783 -29.03 -18.55 19.47
C MET A 783 -27.49 -18.58 19.36
N CYS A 784 -26.80 -17.63 19.99
CA CYS A 784 -25.35 -17.57 20.13
C CYS A 784 -24.68 -18.82 20.74
N VAL A 785 -25.45 -19.68 21.42
CA VAL A 785 -25.02 -20.96 22.02
C VAL A 785 -26.02 -22.10 21.75
N SER A 786 -26.79 -22.01 20.66
CA SER A 786 -27.76 -23.04 20.26
C SER A 786 -27.10 -24.42 20.13
N GLN A 787 -27.84 -25.47 20.51
CA GLN A 787 -27.41 -26.87 20.28
C GLN A 787 -27.49 -27.27 18.80
N ASN A 788 -28.11 -26.42 17.95
CA ASN A 788 -27.99 -26.49 16.51
C ASN A 788 -26.70 -25.76 16.09
N SER A 789 -25.61 -26.51 15.87
CA SER A 789 -24.28 -25.92 15.64
C SER A 789 -24.22 -25.00 14.42
N THR A 790 -24.99 -25.29 13.36
CA THR A 790 -25.10 -24.43 12.15
C THR A 790 -25.73 -23.07 12.47
N GLU A 791 -26.79 -23.05 13.27
CA GLU A 791 -27.49 -21.83 13.69
C GLU A 791 -26.65 -21.01 14.68
N ALA A 792 -25.97 -21.68 15.61
CA ALA A 792 -25.04 -21.02 16.52
C ALA A 792 -23.85 -20.43 15.76
N LYS A 793 -23.21 -21.18 14.85
CA LYS A 793 -22.09 -20.69 14.04
C LYS A 793 -22.49 -19.49 13.20
N TYR A 794 -23.58 -19.58 12.43
CA TYR A 794 -24.09 -18.46 11.65
C TYR A 794 -24.39 -17.22 12.52
N THR A 795 -25.00 -17.41 13.70
CA THR A 795 -25.28 -16.31 14.61
C THR A 795 -23.99 -15.69 15.14
N ARG A 796 -22.99 -16.48 15.55
CA ARG A 796 -21.68 -15.98 16.04
C ARG A 796 -20.87 -15.28 14.94
N GLU A 797 -20.91 -15.75 13.70
CA GLU A 797 -20.24 -15.11 12.55
C GLU A 797 -20.83 -13.73 12.17
N LYS A 798 -22.08 -13.48 12.56
CA LYS A 798 -22.84 -12.28 12.21
C LYS A 798 -23.10 -11.34 13.38
N CYS A 799 -23.09 -11.83 14.61
CA CYS A 799 -23.41 -11.08 15.82
C CYS A 799 -22.22 -11.05 16.78
N LEU A 800 -21.13 -10.41 16.35
CA LEU A 800 -19.85 -10.37 17.06
C LEU A 800 -19.96 -9.72 18.46
N GLN A 801 -20.75 -8.65 18.57
CA GLN A 801 -20.94 -7.85 19.77
C GLN A 801 -22.07 -8.45 20.63
N SER A 802 -23.26 -8.69 20.07
CA SER A 802 -24.40 -9.27 20.82
C SER A 802 -24.14 -10.71 21.32
N CYS A 803 -23.28 -11.50 20.67
CA CYS A 803 -22.89 -12.83 21.18
C CYS A 803 -21.66 -12.80 22.10
N HIS A 804 -21.06 -11.62 22.34
CA HIS A 804 -19.79 -11.44 23.06
C HIS A 804 -18.68 -12.38 22.54
N ILE A 805 -18.40 -12.31 21.24
CA ILE A 805 -17.32 -13.10 20.61
C ILE A 805 -15.96 -12.49 20.94
N TYR A 806 -15.89 -11.17 20.82
CA TYR A 806 -14.80 -10.31 21.25
C TYR A 806 -15.29 -9.46 22.43
N ASP A 807 -14.39 -9.09 23.34
CA ASP A 807 -14.74 -8.41 24.60
C ASP A 807 -13.99 -7.07 24.70
N GLU A 808 -14.76 -5.98 24.60
CA GLU A 808 -14.27 -4.60 24.73
C GLU A 808 -13.64 -4.33 26.11
N GLN A 809 -14.09 -5.02 27.15
CA GLN A 809 -13.64 -4.82 28.53
C GLN A 809 -12.34 -5.56 28.89
N LEU A 810 -11.82 -6.43 28.02
CA LEU A 810 -10.50 -7.03 28.21
C LEU A 810 -9.41 -6.00 27.93
N ASN A 811 -9.56 -5.19 26.87
CA ASN A 811 -8.74 -4.01 26.61
C ASN A 811 -8.74 -3.09 27.86
N ALA A 812 -9.92 -2.84 28.43
CA ALA A 812 -10.12 -1.97 29.59
C ALA A 812 -9.56 -2.48 30.94
N LYS A 813 -8.85 -3.63 30.98
CA LYS A 813 -8.23 -4.17 32.22
C LYS A 813 -6.72 -4.39 32.11
N SER A 814 -6.21 -4.77 30.95
CA SER A 814 -4.77 -4.91 30.72
C SER A 814 -4.08 -3.58 30.39
N TYR A 815 -4.78 -2.64 29.75
CA TYR A 815 -4.29 -1.25 29.62
C TYR A 815 -4.47 -0.45 30.91
N SER A 816 -5.67 -0.47 31.54
CA SER A 816 -5.95 0.33 32.75
C SER A 816 -5.09 -0.02 33.97
N SER A 817 -4.58 -1.25 34.04
CA SER A 817 -3.60 -1.65 35.07
C SER A 817 -2.17 -1.15 34.84
N GLN A 818 -1.90 -0.46 33.71
CA GLN A 818 -0.70 0.37 33.52
C GLN A 818 -0.97 1.85 33.17
N THR A 819 -2.20 2.24 32.82
CA THR A 819 -2.66 3.65 32.83
C THR A 819 -3.26 4.10 34.18
N THR A 820 -3.13 3.28 35.23
CA THR A 820 -2.73 3.86 36.52
C THR A 820 -1.37 4.50 36.32
N ILE A 821 -1.35 5.78 35.93
CA ILE A 821 -0.16 6.58 35.66
C ILE A 821 0.85 6.31 36.78
N GLY A 822 1.89 5.51 36.48
CA GLY A 822 2.71 4.91 37.54
C GLY A 822 3.27 6.01 38.44
N ASN A 823 3.32 5.81 39.76
CA ASN A 823 3.54 6.93 40.72
C ASN A 823 4.76 7.82 40.40
N GLU A 824 5.77 7.30 39.70
CA GLU A 824 6.90 8.10 39.18
C GLU A 824 6.55 8.92 37.93
N ALA A 825 5.79 8.37 36.97
CA ALA A 825 5.21 9.10 35.85
C ALA A 825 4.15 10.12 36.30
N LYS A 826 3.29 9.77 37.27
CA LYS A 826 2.36 10.73 37.87
C LYS A 826 3.10 11.83 38.61
N SER A 827 4.11 11.49 39.43
CA SER A 827 5.00 12.49 40.02
C SER A 827 5.75 13.35 38.99
N LYS A 828 5.98 12.88 37.76
CA LYS A 828 6.58 13.67 36.67
C LYS A 828 5.56 14.52 35.92
N ILE A 829 4.32 14.06 35.77
CA ILE A 829 3.22 14.78 35.12
C ILE A 829 2.66 15.87 36.05
N ASP A 830 2.38 15.52 37.31
CA ASP A 830 2.03 16.48 38.36
C ASP A 830 3.17 17.53 38.50
N SER A 831 4.44 17.11 38.59
CA SER A 831 5.59 18.02 38.61
C SER A 831 5.85 18.74 37.29
N PHE A 832 5.29 18.31 36.16
CA PHE A 832 5.40 19.01 34.88
C PHE A 832 4.40 20.17 34.86
N PHE A 833 3.14 19.91 35.20
CA PHE A 833 2.10 20.93 35.27
C PHE A 833 2.30 21.92 36.43
N GLU A 834 2.80 21.48 37.60
CA GLU A 834 3.17 22.37 38.71
C GLU A 834 4.31 23.36 38.38
N ASN A 835 5.07 23.16 37.29
CA ASN A 835 6.19 24.03 36.88
C ASN A 835 5.91 24.80 35.57
N ILE A 836 4.64 25.01 35.22
CA ILE A 836 4.25 25.92 34.14
C ILE A 836 4.04 27.34 34.69
N GLU A 837 5.12 28.12 34.74
CA GLU A 837 4.97 29.58 34.69
C GLU A 837 4.44 29.99 33.29
N TYR A 838 3.51 30.95 33.28
CA TYR A 838 2.87 31.47 32.06
C TYR A 838 3.85 32.29 31.23
N ASP A 839 3.87 32.04 29.92
CA ASP A 839 4.33 33.01 28.92
C ASP A 839 3.16 33.43 28.01
N VAL A 840 3.32 34.55 27.28
CA VAL A 840 2.21 35.29 26.64
C VAL A 840 2.29 35.26 25.11
N SER A 841 3.39 34.78 24.53
CA SER A 841 3.45 34.34 23.13
C SER A 841 3.11 32.85 23.03
N CYS A 842 2.16 32.51 22.17
CA CYS A 842 1.73 31.14 21.92
C CYS A 842 1.88 30.84 20.42
N ASP A 843 3.12 30.54 20.06
CA ASP A 843 3.58 30.06 18.76
C ASP A 843 4.61 28.94 19.04
N ASP A 844 5.04 28.20 18.01
CA ASP A 844 6.28 27.42 18.11
C ASP A 844 7.47 28.30 17.70
N ASP A 845 8.47 28.47 18.58
CA ASP A 845 9.72 29.21 18.28
C ASP A 845 10.59 28.53 17.19
N SER A 846 10.22 27.32 16.76
CA SER A 846 11.01 26.45 15.89
C SER A 846 10.11 25.65 14.93
N SER A 847 10.43 25.66 13.63
CA SER A 847 9.76 24.86 12.58
C SER A 847 9.68 23.38 12.91
N ASP A 848 10.71 22.85 13.56
CA ASP A 848 10.88 21.43 13.83
C ASP A 848 9.87 20.89 14.86
N CYS A 849 9.17 21.78 15.58
CA CYS A 849 8.33 21.44 16.71
C CYS A 849 7.16 20.50 16.35
N GLN A 850 6.62 20.61 15.14
CA GLN A 850 5.52 19.77 14.66
C GLN A 850 5.97 18.32 14.44
N GLU A 851 7.14 18.10 13.83
CA GLU A 851 7.73 16.78 13.65
C GLU A 851 8.26 16.19 14.97
N LEU A 852 8.92 17.01 15.79
CA LEU A 852 9.35 16.60 17.13
C LEU A 852 8.15 16.19 18.01
N ALA A 853 6.99 16.86 17.86
CA ALA A 853 5.76 16.47 18.54
C ALA A 853 5.23 15.10 18.08
N LYS A 854 5.19 14.84 16.76
CA LYS A 854 4.84 13.52 16.20
C LYS A 854 5.68 12.39 16.76
N THR A 855 6.98 12.62 17.03
CA THR A 855 7.86 11.60 17.65
C THR A 855 7.57 11.31 19.14
N GLY A 856 6.55 11.94 19.74
CA GLY A 856 6.18 11.72 21.14
C GLY A 856 7.10 12.41 22.15
N LEU A 857 8.00 13.31 21.71
CA LEU A 857 8.90 14.05 22.61
C LEU A 857 8.14 14.96 23.59
N CYS A 858 6.94 15.40 23.23
CA CYS A 858 6.07 16.17 24.13
C CYS A 858 5.72 15.44 25.44
N MET A 859 5.77 14.10 25.43
CA MET A 859 5.48 13.23 26.58
C MET A 859 6.76 12.59 27.16
N THR A 860 7.80 12.38 26.35
CA THR A 860 9.01 11.64 26.74
C THR A 860 10.19 12.53 27.13
N ASP A 861 10.31 13.74 26.56
CA ASP A 861 11.22 14.80 27.02
C ASP A 861 10.54 16.19 26.91
N PRO A 862 9.50 16.43 27.74
CA PRO A 862 8.78 17.71 27.73
C PRO A 862 9.65 18.92 28.08
N ARG A 863 10.81 18.68 28.73
CA ARG A 863 11.74 19.73 29.11
C ARG A 863 12.50 20.24 27.89
N SER A 864 13.04 19.33 27.08
CA SER A 864 13.66 19.65 25.79
C SER A 864 12.68 20.36 24.85
N MET A 865 11.42 19.89 24.79
CA MET A 865 10.39 20.55 23.97
C MET A 865 10.05 21.97 24.46
N LYS A 866 9.96 22.20 25.78
CA LYS A 866 9.77 23.54 26.34
C LYS A 866 11.01 24.44 26.16
N GLU A 867 12.22 23.89 26.28
CA GLU A 867 13.48 24.63 26.06
C GLU A 867 13.75 24.95 24.58
N LYS A 868 13.09 24.25 23.64
CA LYS A 868 13.01 24.57 22.21
C LYS A 868 11.89 25.56 21.83
N GLY A 869 11.05 25.97 22.78
CA GLY A 869 9.89 26.82 22.52
C GLY A 869 8.79 26.15 21.70
N CYS A 870 8.68 24.82 21.75
CA CYS A 870 7.64 24.05 21.06
C CYS A 870 6.29 24.10 21.78
N ALA A 871 5.79 25.31 22.07
CA ALA A 871 4.60 25.51 22.88
C ALA A 871 3.32 25.07 22.16
N TRP A 872 3.20 25.36 20.87
CA TRP A 872 2.00 25.08 20.06
C TRP A 872 1.91 23.60 19.70
N SER A 873 2.92 23.02 19.07
CA SER A 873 2.89 21.62 18.62
C SER A 873 2.83 20.59 19.75
N CYS A 874 3.32 20.93 20.95
CA CYS A 874 3.15 20.09 22.14
C CYS A 874 1.93 20.43 23.00
N LEU A 875 1.05 21.32 22.55
CA LEU A 875 -0.18 21.73 23.26
C LEU A 875 0.07 22.35 24.66
N TYR A 876 1.31 22.76 24.96
CA TYR A 876 1.66 23.53 26.16
C TYR A 876 1.05 24.95 26.11
N CYS A 877 0.78 25.42 24.89
CA CYS A 877 0.08 26.64 24.51
C CYS A 877 -1.38 26.74 25.00
N LEU A 878 -2.01 25.63 25.43
CA LEU A 878 -3.44 25.60 25.69
C LEU A 878 -3.83 26.54 26.85
N THR A 879 -4.31 27.72 26.48
CA THR A 879 -4.82 28.74 27.40
C THR A 879 -6.05 28.23 28.18
N PRO A 880 -6.34 28.80 29.37
CA PRO A 880 -7.60 28.52 30.08
C PRO A 880 -8.85 28.80 29.22
N ASP A 881 -8.77 29.80 28.33
CA ASP A 881 -9.84 30.18 27.42
C ASP A 881 -10.08 29.20 26.24
N SER A 882 -9.19 28.21 26.06
CA SER A 882 -9.22 27.23 24.96
C SER A 882 -9.41 25.78 25.43
N ARG A 883 -9.92 25.57 26.65
CA ARG A 883 -10.22 24.23 27.19
C ARG A 883 -11.50 24.23 28.03
N ASP A 884 -12.60 23.67 27.52
CA ASP A 884 -13.77 23.27 28.35
C ASP A 884 -13.32 22.41 29.53
N ILE A 885 -12.38 21.52 29.23
CA ILE A 885 -11.71 20.57 30.12
C ILE A 885 -11.18 21.21 31.43
N TYR A 886 -10.93 22.53 31.43
CA TYR A 886 -10.43 23.29 32.59
C TYR A 886 -11.29 24.52 32.94
N ILE A 887 -12.43 24.73 32.26
CA ILE A 887 -13.52 25.57 32.77
C ILE A 887 -14.11 24.80 33.97
N PRO A 888 -14.26 25.41 35.16
CA PRO A 888 -14.93 24.78 36.29
C PRO A 888 -16.31 24.27 35.88
N VAL A 889 -16.72 23.11 36.39
CA VAL A 889 -18.00 22.49 35.99
C VAL A 889 -19.17 23.43 36.28
N GLU A 890 -19.06 24.23 37.35
CA GLU A 890 -20.02 25.28 37.73
C GLU A 890 -20.09 26.47 36.75
N GLU A 891 -19.09 26.65 35.87
CA GLU A 891 -19.03 27.71 34.84
C GLU A 891 -19.48 27.23 33.45
N GLN A 892 -19.53 25.91 33.18
CA GLN A 892 -20.19 25.36 31.99
C GLN A 892 -21.72 25.32 32.12
N ILE A 893 -22.25 25.31 33.34
CA ILE A 893 -23.69 25.23 33.62
C ILE A 893 -24.32 26.62 33.44
N PHE A 894 -24.60 26.96 32.18
CA PHE A 894 -25.41 28.13 31.85
C PHE A 894 -26.88 27.86 32.14
N THR A 895 -27.43 28.57 33.14
CA THR A 895 -28.88 28.75 33.23
C THR A 895 -29.35 29.69 32.13
N GLU A 896 -29.66 29.15 30.93
CA GLU A 896 -30.48 29.88 29.96
C GLU A 896 -31.77 30.35 30.64
N GLU A 897 -32.20 31.61 30.44
CA GLU A 897 -33.43 32.15 31.03
C GLU A 897 -34.70 31.53 30.41
N GLY A 898 -34.94 30.24 30.66
CA GLY A 898 -36.12 29.52 30.17
C GLY A 898 -36.12 27.99 30.29
N ARG A 899 -34.97 27.30 30.46
CA ARG A 899 -34.94 25.83 30.66
C ARG A 899 -35.30 25.44 32.10
N ASP A 900 -35.81 24.22 32.29
CA ASP A 900 -36.08 23.67 33.62
C ASP A 900 -34.80 23.04 34.20
N PRO A 901 -34.37 23.38 35.44
CA PRO A 901 -33.21 22.77 36.07
C PRO A 901 -33.32 21.25 36.33
N GLU A 902 -34.51 20.63 36.19
CA GLU A 902 -34.65 19.16 36.22
C GLU A 902 -34.41 18.50 34.84
N GLU A 903 -34.19 19.27 33.76
CA GLU A 903 -33.94 18.77 32.39
C GLU A 903 -32.48 18.99 31.91
N LEU A 904 -31.60 19.60 32.72
CA LEU A 904 -30.18 19.84 32.40
C LEU A 904 -29.27 18.73 32.98
N PRO A 905 -28.14 18.36 32.30
CA PRO A 905 -27.15 17.45 32.84
C PRO A 905 -26.56 17.93 34.17
N THR A 906 -26.27 17.00 35.07
CA THR A 906 -25.66 17.32 36.37
C THR A 906 -24.17 17.64 36.24
N PRO A 907 -23.57 18.34 37.23
CA PRO A 907 -22.13 18.55 37.27
C PRO A 907 -21.31 17.26 37.12
N ASP A 908 -21.75 16.17 37.76
CA ASP A 908 -21.02 14.90 37.74
C ASP A 908 -21.06 14.24 36.33
N GLU A 909 -22.12 14.45 35.55
CA GLU A 909 -22.25 13.93 34.17
C GLU A 909 -21.41 14.75 33.18
N ILE A 910 -21.40 16.08 33.30
CA ILE A 910 -20.53 16.96 32.50
C ILE A 910 -19.05 16.66 32.82
N ALA A 911 -18.71 16.47 34.10
CA ALA A 911 -17.37 16.08 34.53
C ALA A 911 -16.93 14.70 34.01
N ALA A 912 -17.87 13.75 33.87
CA ALA A 912 -17.59 12.45 33.27
C ALA A 912 -17.23 12.59 31.78
N VAL A 913 -18.03 13.35 31.00
CA VAL A 913 -17.73 13.63 29.58
C VAL A 913 -16.37 14.32 29.42
N ILE A 914 -16.02 15.26 30.29
CA ILE A 914 -14.70 15.91 30.31
C ILE A 914 -13.57 14.88 30.53
N ALA A 915 -13.70 14.00 31.53
CA ALA A 915 -12.70 12.99 31.83
C ALA A 915 -12.55 11.95 30.71
N GLU A 916 -13.66 11.51 30.11
CA GLU A 916 -13.65 10.63 28.94
C GLU A 916 -13.04 11.31 27.70
N THR A 917 -13.18 12.63 27.58
CA THR A 917 -12.52 13.41 26.50
C THR A 917 -11.01 13.44 26.70
N GLU A 918 -10.50 13.65 27.93
CA GLU A 918 -9.05 13.54 28.20
C GLU A 918 -8.54 12.11 27.95
N GLU A 919 -9.29 11.08 28.36
CA GLU A 919 -8.90 9.68 28.16
C GLU A 919 -8.81 9.33 26.66
N TYR A 920 -9.82 9.72 25.87
CA TYR A 920 -9.84 9.53 24.41
C TYR A 920 -8.68 10.24 23.70
N LEU A 921 -8.43 11.52 24.03
CA LEU A 921 -7.34 12.28 23.44
C LEU A 921 -5.97 11.66 23.74
N VAL A 922 -5.74 11.23 24.98
CA VAL A 922 -4.44 10.73 25.44
C VAL A 922 -4.20 9.27 25.06
N ASN A 923 -5.21 8.40 25.11
CA ASN A 923 -5.05 6.96 24.91
C ASN A 923 -5.40 6.48 23.49
N GLU A 924 -6.14 7.26 22.69
CA GLU A 924 -6.46 6.90 21.30
C GLU A 924 -5.82 7.87 20.30
N VAL A 925 -6.22 9.14 20.31
CA VAL A 925 -5.85 10.12 19.27
C VAL A 925 -4.33 10.32 19.20
N LEU A 926 -3.68 10.50 20.36
CA LEU A 926 -2.23 10.68 20.43
C LEU A 926 -1.41 9.38 20.26
N LEU A 927 -2.03 8.18 20.24
CA LEU A 927 -1.33 6.89 20.22
C LEU A 927 -1.54 6.02 18.97
N PHE A 928 -2.67 6.15 18.26
CA PHE A 928 -2.94 5.34 17.06
C PHE A 928 -2.75 6.15 15.77
N ASP A 929 -2.04 5.57 14.80
CA ASP A 929 -1.55 6.30 13.62
C ASP A 929 -2.65 6.59 12.59
N GLU A 930 -3.78 5.87 12.68
CA GLU A 930 -5.01 6.24 11.98
C GLU A 930 -5.46 7.68 12.28
N TYR A 931 -5.12 8.23 13.45
CA TYR A 931 -5.41 9.62 13.80
C TYR A 931 -4.37 10.63 13.30
N GLU A 932 -3.22 10.25 12.71
CA GLU A 932 -2.11 11.21 12.49
C GLU A 932 -2.55 12.47 11.72
N HIS A 933 -3.33 12.29 10.66
CA HIS A 933 -3.87 13.36 9.81
C HIS A 933 -4.87 14.30 10.52
N VAL A 934 -5.50 13.86 11.62
CA VAL A 934 -6.46 14.65 12.42
C VAL A 934 -5.96 15.03 13.82
N ARG A 935 -4.83 14.49 14.30
CA ARG A 935 -4.28 14.70 15.66
C ARG A 935 -4.25 16.18 16.09
N LEU A 936 -3.83 17.06 15.18
CA LEU A 936 -3.69 18.52 15.45
C LEU A 936 -5.00 19.31 15.28
N SER A 937 -6.01 18.72 14.62
CA SER A 937 -7.34 19.29 14.40
C SER A 937 -8.38 18.80 15.41
N CYS A 938 -8.05 17.74 16.17
CA CYS A 938 -8.90 17.10 17.17
C CYS A 938 -9.04 17.95 18.44
N ARG A 939 -10.10 18.77 18.49
CA ARG A 939 -10.46 19.61 19.63
C ARG A 939 -11.95 19.95 19.62
N ASN A 940 -12.47 20.41 20.75
CA ASN A 940 -13.73 21.17 20.77
C ASN A 940 -13.48 22.59 20.23
N TYR A 941 -14.38 23.10 19.41
CA TYR A 941 -14.29 24.45 18.81
C TYR A 941 -15.24 25.46 19.49
N LEU A 942 -16.10 25.01 20.40
CA LEU A 942 -17.09 25.78 21.15
C LEU A 942 -17.01 25.41 22.64
N ARG A 943 -17.55 26.24 23.54
CA ARG A 943 -17.37 26.13 25.00
C ARG A 943 -18.37 25.23 25.72
N GLU A 944 -19.37 24.81 24.96
CA GLU A 944 -20.55 24.09 25.43
C GLU A 944 -20.50 22.61 24.97
N CYS A 945 -19.42 22.19 24.31
CA CYS A 945 -19.30 20.86 23.70
C CYS A 945 -19.44 19.71 24.71
N SER A 946 -18.86 19.83 25.90
CA SER A 946 -19.03 18.82 26.97
C SER A 946 -20.43 18.83 27.60
N LEU A 947 -21.13 19.99 27.61
CA LEU A 947 -22.52 20.09 28.03
C LEU A 947 -23.45 19.42 27.01
N TRP A 948 -23.36 19.77 25.73
CA TRP A 948 -24.20 19.20 24.66
C TRP A 948 -23.94 17.70 24.47
N ALA A 949 -22.70 17.23 24.62
CA ALA A 949 -22.40 15.81 24.65
C ALA A 949 -23.08 15.10 25.84
N ALA A 950 -23.18 15.74 27.02
CA ALA A 950 -23.94 15.22 28.16
C ALA A 950 -25.47 15.37 28.00
N GLU A 951 -25.96 16.31 27.19
CA GLU A 951 -27.37 16.39 26.74
C GLU A 951 -27.74 15.31 25.70
N GLY A 952 -26.76 14.53 25.20
CA GLY A 952 -26.97 13.49 24.19
C GLY A 952 -26.90 13.98 22.74
N GLU A 953 -26.45 15.21 22.48
CA GLU A 953 -26.36 15.78 21.13
C GLU A 953 -25.30 15.09 20.23
N CYS A 954 -24.43 14.26 20.81
CA CYS A 954 -23.54 13.35 20.09
C CYS A 954 -24.21 12.02 19.67
N GLU A 955 -25.48 11.77 19.99
CA GLU A 955 -26.20 10.55 19.57
C GLU A 955 -26.83 10.69 18.17
N VAL A 956 -26.88 9.58 17.43
CA VAL A 956 -27.37 9.51 16.03
C VAL A 956 -28.83 9.94 15.86
N GLU A 957 -29.64 9.86 16.92
CA GLU A 957 -31.04 10.30 16.89
C GLU A 957 -31.21 11.82 17.06
N SER A 958 -30.15 12.57 17.38
CA SER A 958 -30.21 14.04 17.43
C SER A 958 -30.09 14.68 16.04
N ASN A 959 -30.88 15.76 15.82
CA ASN A 959 -30.74 16.65 14.67
C ASN A 959 -29.37 17.38 14.65
N SER A 960 -28.69 17.50 15.79
CA SER A 960 -27.40 18.18 15.94
C SER A 960 -26.20 17.27 15.63
N TYR A 961 -26.39 15.95 15.56
CA TYR A 961 -25.32 14.94 15.52
C TYR A 961 -24.22 15.26 14.51
N GLY A 962 -24.57 15.49 13.24
CA GLY A 962 -23.59 15.80 12.20
C GLY A 962 -22.83 17.11 12.42
N TRP A 963 -23.47 18.11 13.06
CA TRP A 963 -22.84 19.37 13.43
C TRP A 963 -21.93 19.22 14.65
N MET A 964 -22.34 18.42 15.64
CA MET A 964 -21.54 18.08 16.82
C MET A 964 -20.26 17.34 16.42
N ARG A 965 -20.29 16.44 15.42
CA ARG A 965 -19.08 15.81 14.87
C ARG A 965 -18.11 16.79 14.21
N LYS A 966 -18.62 17.87 13.59
CA LYS A 966 -17.79 18.90 12.94
C LYS A 966 -17.21 19.93 13.94
N ASN A 967 -17.94 20.25 15.02
CA ASN A 967 -17.58 21.36 15.94
C ASN A 967 -17.16 20.91 17.36
N CYS A 968 -17.56 19.71 17.77
CA CYS A 968 -17.24 19.08 19.07
C CYS A 968 -16.63 17.66 18.94
N PRO A 969 -15.73 17.38 17.97
CA PRO A 969 -15.25 16.02 17.69
C PRO A 969 -14.51 15.35 18.86
N ALA A 970 -13.90 16.14 19.76
CA ALA A 970 -13.23 15.58 20.93
C ALA A 970 -14.25 15.12 21.99
N ALA A 971 -15.25 15.94 22.33
CA ALA A 971 -16.32 15.56 23.26
C ALA A 971 -17.18 14.38 22.76
N CYS A 972 -17.46 14.33 21.45
CA CYS A 972 -18.15 13.18 20.84
C CYS A 972 -17.25 11.96 20.61
N LYS A 973 -15.95 12.04 20.92
CA LYS A 973 -14.95 10.97 20.75
C LYS A 973 -14.89 10.43 19.30
N ASP A 974 -14.89 11.36 18.36
CA ASP A 974 -15.22 11.12 16.95
C ASP A 974 -14.19 11.77 15.98
N CYS A 975 -12.94 11.97 16.43
CA CYS A 975 -11.98 12.81 15.72
C CYS A 975 -11.55 12.34 14.33
N LEU A 976 -11.70 11.05 13.98
CA LEU A 976 -11.54 10.59 12.59
C LEU A 976 -12.61 11.19 11.65
N LYS A 977 -13.76 11.65 12.18
CA LYS A 977 -14.85 12.27 11.41
C LYS A 977 -14.66 13.78 11.17
N ILE A 978 -13.51 14.31 11.57
CA ILE A 978 -13.03 15.60 11.07
C ILE A 978 -12.71 15.46 9.58
N ASP A 979 -12.11 14.33 9.17
CA ASP A 979 -11.85 14.02 7.76
C ASP A 979 -13.18 13.83 7.00
N PRO A 980 -13.43 14.58 5.91
CA PRO A 980 -14.68 14.49 5.14
C PRO A 980 -14.89 13.13 4.48
N THR A 981 -13.82 12.42 4.08
CA THR A 981 -13.91 11.09 3.43
C THR A 981 -14.34 10.01 4.42
N ILE A 982 -13.92 10.13 5.69
CA ILE A 982 -14.32 9.23 6.77
C ILE A 982 -15.69 9.64 7.35
N ARG A 983 -16.03 10.93 7.35
CA ARG A 983 -17.33 11.48 7.76
C ARG A 983 -18.46 11.12 6.78
N CYS A 984 -18.19 11.24 5.48
CA CYS A 984 -19.15 11.13 4.39
C CYS A 984 -18.63 10.24 3.24
N PRO A 985 -18.55 8.92 3.46
CA PRO A 985 -18.05 7.97 2.46
C PRO A 985 -18.98 7.87 1.24
N VAL A 986 -18.40 7.79 0.05
CA VAL A 986 -19.11 7.67 -1.23
C VAL A 986 -19.76 6.29 -1.39
N ASP A 987 -21.05 6.25 -1.68
CA ASP A 987 -21.76 5.04 -2.11
C ASP A 987 -21.71 4.89 -3.64
N TYR A 988 -20.75 4.11 -4.14
CA TYR A 988 -20.59 3.83 -5.57
C TYR A 988 -21.71 2.95 -6.16
N ASP A 989 -22.49 2.22 -5.35
CA ASP A 989 -23.65 1.47 -5.85
C ASP A 989 -24.84 2.41 -6.19
N SER A 990 -24.80 3.67 -5.74
CA SER A 990 -25.78 4.72 -6.08
C SER A 990 -25.58 5.37 -7.46
N ASN A 991 -24.51 5.04 -8.19
CA ASN A 991 -24.23 5.55 -9.53
C ASN A 991 -25.40 5.27 -10.49
N ILE A 992 -26.00 6.33 -11.07
CA ILE A 992 -27.23 6.22 -11.87
C ILE A 992 -27.04 5.39 -13.15
N PHE A 993 -25.84 5.43 -13.72
CA PHE A 993 -25.41 4.72 -14.92
C PHE A 993 -24.23 3.79 -14.59
N ARG A 994 -24.06 2.75 -15.42
CA ARG A 994 -22.92 1.82 -15.40
C ARG A 994 -22.13 1.96 -16.71
N PRO A 995 -20.90 1.43 -16.80
CA PRO A 995 -20.14 1.39 -18.06
C PRO A 995 -20.99 0.99 -19.28
N GLY A 996 -20.94 1.85 -20.30
CA GLY A 996 -21.72 1.76 -21.53
C GLY A 996 -23.14 2.33 -21.51
N ASP A 997 -23.71 2.77 -20.38
CA ASP A 997 -25.10 3.27 -20.35
C ASP A 997 -25.25 4.63 -21.04
N ILE A 998 -24.23 5.50 -20.98
CA ILE A 998 -24.25 6.79 -21.66
C ILE A 998 -24.21 6.65 -23.19
N GLY A 999 -23.53 5.62 -23.72
CA GLY A 999 -23.63 5.20 -25.12
C GLY A 999 -25.00 4.61 -25.47
N ARG A 1000 -25.54 3.71 -24.63
CA ARG A 1000 -26.90 3.14 -24.83
C ARG A 1000 -27.99 4.23 -24.84
N MET A 1001 -27.84 5.29 -24.04
CA MET A 1001 -28.75 6.45 -24.03
C MET A 1001 -28.69 7.21 -25.36
N PHE A 1002 -27.49 7.44 -25.92
CA PHE A 1002 -27.31 8.08 -27.22
C PHE A 1002 -27.85 7.22 -28.37
N GLU A 1003 -27.61 5.90 -28.35
CA GLU A 1003 -28.18 4.97 -29.34
C GLU A 1003 -29.71 5.01 -29.34
N ARG A 1004 -30.35 5.05 -28.16
CA ARG A 1004 -31.82 5.23 -28.03
C ARG A 1004 -32.29 6.50 -28.74
N TRP A 1005 -31.61 7.63 -28.57
CA TRP A 1005 -31.97 8.89 -29.27
C TRP A 1005 -31.88 8.77 -30.79
N LEU A 1006 -30.98 7.93 -31.31
CA LEU A 1006 -30.87 7.69 -32.75
C LEU A 1006 -31.99 6.78 -33.27
N GLU A 1007 -32.40 5.77 -32.51
CA GLU A 1007 -33.58 4.95 -32.82
C GLU A 1007 -34.87 5.79 -32.78
N GLU A 1008 -35.05 6.62 -31.74
CA GLU A 1008 -36.19 7.55 -31.61
C GLU A 1008 -36.20 8.62 -32.73
N ALA A 1009 -35.03 9.01 -33.24
CA ALA A 1009 -34.89 9.87 -34.41
C ALA A 1009 -35.08 9.13 -35.77
N GLY A 1010 -35.34 7.82 -35.74
CA GLY A 1010 -35.64 6.99 -36.92
C GLY A 1010 -34.42 6.42 -37.65
N GLN A 1011 -33.26 6.32 -37.01
CA GLN A 1011 -32.07 5.65 -37.55
C GLN A 1011 -32.01 4.17 -37.12
N ASP A 1012 -31.18 3.37 -37.80
CA ASP A 1012 -30.96 1.94 -37.49
C ASP A 1012 -29.52 1.75 -36.98
N VAL A 1013 -29.38 1.60 -35.66
CA VAL A 1013 -28.08 1.50 -34.97
C VAL A 1013 -27.23 0.34 -35.47
N SER A 1014 -27.87 -0.75 -35.92
CA SER A 1014 -27.17 -1.93 -36.45
C SER A 1014 -26.42 -1.68 -37.77
N THR A 1015 -26.62 -0.51 -38.39
CA THR A 1015 -25.98 -0.12 -39.66
C THR A 1015 -24.80 0.84 -39.51
N PHE A 1016 -24.48 1.30 -38.30
CA PHE A 1016 -23.42 2.29 -38.10
C PHE A 1016 -22.00 1.72 -38.19
N SER A 1017 -21.10 2.50 -38.76
CA SER A 1017 -19.65 2.24 -38.88
C SER A 1017 -18.93 3.52 -39.33
N PRO A 1018 -17.58 3.59 -39.30
CA PRO A 1018 -16.84 4.70 -39.89
C PRO A 1018 -17.17 5.02 -41.36
N SER A 1019 -17.70 4.04 -42.12
CA SER A 1019 -18.17 4.24 -43.51
C SER A 1019 -19.64 4.65 -43.65
N ASN A 1020 -20.41 4.58 -42.56
CA ASN A 1020 -21.82 4.97 -42.47
C ASN A 1020 -22.11 5.50 -41.05
N PRO A 1021 -21.53 6.65 -40.65
CA PRO A 1021 -21.74 7.19 -39.31
C PRO A 1021 -23.18 7.73 -39.14
N PRO A 1022 -23.69 7.78 -37.90
CA PRO A 1022 -24.99 8.35 -37.58
C PRO A 1022 -25.04 9.84 -37.93
N ARG A 1023 -26.24 10.33 -38.25
CA ARG A 1023 -26.47 11.72 -38.68
C ARG A 1023 -27.56 12.45 -37.90
N GLY A 1024 -28.31 11.73 -37.08
CA GLY A 1024 -29.51 12.24 -36.43
C GLY A 1024 -30.73 12.30 -37.35
N GLY A 1025 -31.81 12.88 -36.86
CA GLY A 1025 -33.14 12.80 -37.46
C GLY A 1025 -34.19 13.56 -36.66
N SER A 1026 -35.46 13.32 -36.97
CA SER A 1026 -36.60 14.00 -36.33
C SER A 1026 -36.91 13.34 -34.99
N HIS A 1027 -36.31 13.83 -33.91
CA HIS A 1027 -36.52 13.34 -32.54
C HIS A 1027 -37.80 13.95 -31.92
N PRO A 1028 -38.45 13.31 -30.93
CA PRO A 1028 -39.61 13.89 -30.24
C PRO A 1028 -39.38 15.26 -29.59
N PHE A 1029 -38.13 15.59 -29.27
CA PHE A 1029 -37.71 16.85 -28.63
C PHE A 1029 -37.00 17.84 -29.56
N GLY A 1030 -36.94 17.59 -30.88
CA GLY A 1030 -36.32 18.51 -31.85
C GLY A 1030 -35.67 17.80 -33.04
N GLN A 1031 -35.04 18.58 -33.93
CA GLN A 1031 -34.25 18.03 -35.04
C GLN A 1031 -32.84 17.71 -34.54
N LEU A 1032 -32.57 16.44 -34.28
CA LEU A 1032 -31.28 15.96 -33.79
C LEU A 1032 -30.28 15.92 -34.94
N THR A 1033 -29.09 16.46 -34.72
CA THR A 1033 -27.95 16.43 -35.63
C THR A 1033 -26.73 15.91 -34.86
N VAL A 1034 -26.13 14.83 -35.34
CA VAL A 1034 -24.89 14.30 -34.75
C VAL A 1034 -23.70 15.04 -35.36
N ILE A 1035 -22.79 15.52 -34.52
CA ILE A 1035 -21.55 16.21 -34.92
C ILE A 1035 -20.40 15.20 -34.94
N THR A 1036 -20.22 14.48 -33.82
CA THR A 1036 -19.25 13.39 -33.63
C THR A 1036 -19.95 12.21 -32.94
N SER A 1037 -19.34 11.02 -32.98
CA SER A 1037 -19.76 9.84 -32.21
C SER A 1037 -18.72 8.72 -32.27
N PRO A 1038 -18.83 7.67 -31.42
CA PRO A 1038 -17.96 6.49 -31.48
C PRO A 1038 -17.97 5.71 -32.81
N TYR A 1039 -18.86 6.07 -33.74
CA TYR A 1039 -18.97 5.47 -35.07
C TYR A 1039 -18.35 6.33 -36.20
N HIS A 1040 -17.82 7.51 -35.90
CA HIS A 1040 -17.07 8.30 -36.88
C HIS A 1040 -15.65 7.76 -37.05
N ASP A 1041 -15.05 8.00 -38.22
CA ASP A 1041 -13.60 7.84 -38.37
C ASP A 1041 -12.92 8.95 -37.57
N MET A 1042 -11.99 8.59 -36.68
CA MET A 1042 -11.27 9.54 -35.83
C MET A 1042 -10.02 10.13 -36.49
N MET A 1043 -9.51 9.49 -37.55
CA MET A 1043 -8.31 9.92 -38.28
C MET A 1043 -8.33 11.37 -38.81
N PRO A 1044 -9.49 12.00 -39.12
CA PRO A 1044 -9.54 13.42 -39.50
C PRO A 1044 -9.44 14.43 -38.35
N PHE A 1045 -9.41 13.97 -37.09
CA PHE A 1045 -9.42 14.80 -35.89
C PHE A 1045 -8.10 14.76 -35.10
N LEU A 1046 -7.33 13.67 -35.23
CA LEU A 1046 -5.92 13.60 -34.81
C LEU A 1046 -5.06 14.54 -35.69
N SER A 1047 -4.02 15.16 -35.12
CA SER A 1047 -3.03 15.89 -35.92
C SER A 1047 -2.02 14.93 -36.59
N ASP A 1048 -1.17 15.47 -37.46
CA ASP A 1048 -0.02 14.73 -38.01
C ASP A 1048 1.03 14.37 -36.93
N GLU A 1049 0.94 14.96 -35.72
CA GLU A 1049 1.81 14.70 -34.57
C GLU A 1049 1.17 13.65 -33.62
N ASP A 1050 -0.16 13.58 -33.51
CA ASP A 1050 -0.90 12.61 -32.66
C ASP A 1050 -1.06 11.20 -33.29
N MET A 1051 -0.08 10.70 -34.05
CA MET A 1051 -0.25 9.51 -34.92
C MET A 1051 0.64 8.26 -34.68
N PRO A 1052 0.79 7.71 -33.44
CA PRO A 1052 1.33 6.37 -33.22
C PRO A 1052 0.26 5.24 -33.15
N PHE A 1053 0.62 4.06 -33.68
CA PHE A 1053 0.14 2.69 -33.38
C PHE A 1053 -1.34 2.35 -33.02
N VAL A 1054 -2.33 3.18 -33.36
CA VAL A 1054 -3.69 2.77 -33.81
C VAL A 1054 -4.61 2.08 -32.76
N HIS A 1055 -4.17 1.81 -31.52
CA HIS A 1055 -4.84 0.81 -30.66
C HIS A 1055 -5.13 1.16 -29.20
N GLU A 1056 -4.78 2.36 -28.73
CA GLU A 1056 -5.05 2.78 -27.34
C GLU A 1056 -5.97 4.01 -27.24
N TYR A 1057 -6.44 4.54 -28.37
CA TYR A 1057 -7.39 5.66 -28.37
C TYR A 1057 -8.77 5.27 -27.84
N THR A 1058 -9.33 6.13 -27.00
CA THR A 1058 -10.78 6.15 -26.70
C THR A 1058 -11.57 6.47 -27.97
N PRO A 1059 -12.76 5.85 -28.18
CA PRO A 1059 -13.65 6.26 -29.27
C PRO A 1059 -14.09 7.71 -29.10
N LEU A 1060 -14.24 8.45 -30.20
CA LEU A 1060 -14.73 9.84 -30.15
C LEU A 1060 -16.04 9.95 -29.35
N PRO A 1061 -16.20 10.94 -28.46
CA PRO A 1061 -17.46 11.19 -27.77
C PRO A 1061 -18.55 11.54 -28.78
N TRP A 1062 -19.80 11.32 -28.39
CA TRP A 1062 -20.91 11.86 -29.13
C TRP A 1062 -21.15 13.32 -28.74
N VAL A 1063 -21.13 14.21 -29.73
CA VAL A 1063 -21.56 15.62 -29.57
C VAL A 1063 -22.77 15.83 -30.47
N VAL A 1064 -23.85 16.35 -29.90
CA VAL A 1064 -25.18 16.39 -30.54
C VAL A 1064 -25.77 17.80 -30.45
N ALA A 1065 -26.17 18.34 -31.60
CA ALA A 1065 -26.96 19.56 -31.67
C ALA A 1065 -28.45 19.22 -31.90
N ILE A 1066 -29.34 19.75 -31.06
CA ILE A 1066 -30.79 19.53 -31.13
C ILE A 1066 -31.47 20.86 -31.48
N ASP A 1067 -31.93 20.95 -32.72
CA ASP A 1067 -32.56 22.13 -33.29
C ASP A 1067 -34.03 22.24 -32.85
N ASN A 1068 -34.45 23.42 -32.38
CA ASN A 1068 -35.78 23.69 -31.82
C ASN A 1068 -36.08 22.90 -30.53
N PHE A 1069 -35.06 22.65 -29.69
CA PHE A 1069 -35.22 22.02 -28.37
C PHE A 1069 -35.99 22.91 -27.38
N LEU A 1070 -35.83 24.24 -27.49
CA LEU A 1070 -36.65 25.23 -26.78
C LEU A 1070 -37.55 26.00 -27.74
N SER A 1071 -38.71 26.44 -27.25
CA SER A 1071 -39.56 27.42 -27.96
C SER A 1071 -38.99 28.85 -27.84
N GLU A 1072 -39.48 29.76 -28.70
CA GLU A 1072 -39.08 31.17 -28.63
C GLU A 1072 -39.49 31.84 -27.32
N GLU A 1073 -40.64 31.45 -26.77
CA GLU A 1073 -41.17 31.89 -25.48
C GLU A 1073 -40.34 31.35 -24.30
N GLU A 1074 -39.87 30.10 -24.38
CA GLU A 1074 -39.03 29.51 -23.35
C GLU A 1074 -37.66 30.18 -23.28
N CYS A 1075 -37.05 30.41 -24.45
CA CYS A 1075 -35.81 31.19 -24.56
C CYS A 1075 -35.95 32.59 -23.95
N GLN A 1076 -37.03 33.30 -24.30
CA GLN A 1076 -37.33 34.64 -23.79
C GLN A 1076 -37.55 34.62 -22.27
N ARG A 1077 -38.28 33.61 -21.75
CA ARG A 1077 -38.58 33.51 -20.31
C ARG A 1077 -37.33 33.22 -19.48
N LEU A 1078 -36.43 32.37 -19.95
CA LEU A 1078 -35.17 32.09 -19.25
C LEU A 1078 -34.27 33.35 -19.18
N ILE A 1079 -34.22 34.16 -20.24
CA ILE A 1079 -33.53 35.47 -20.22
C ILE A 1079 -34.17 36.42 -19.20
N GLU A 1080 -35.50 36.52 -19.16
CA GLU A 1080 -36.23 37.34 -18.19
C GLU A 1080 -36.03 36.92 -16.73
N LEU A 1081 -35.91 35.63 -16.46
CA LEU A 1081 -35.69 35.08 -15.12
C LEU A 1081 -34.32 35.41 -14.55
N GLY A 1082 -33.30 35.56 -15.41
CA GLY A 1082 -31.99 36.09 -15.00
C GLY A 1082 -32.02 37.58 -14.66
N GLY A 1083 -32.77 38.38 -15.44
CA GLY A 1083 -33.06 39.79 -15.14
C GLY A 1083 -31.80 40.64 -14.89
N ASP A 1084 -31.79 41.37 -13.77
CA ASP A 1084 -30.63 42.18 -13.33
C ASP A 1084 -29.65 41.38 -12.43
N LYS A 1085 -29.88 40.08 -12.17
CA LYS A 1085 -29.10 39.25 -11.21
C LYS A 1085 -27.75 38.74 -11.74
N TYR A 1086 -27.37 39.12 -12.97
CA TYR A 1086 -26.15 38.63 -13.61
C TYR A 1086 -24.88 39.26 -13.02
N GLU A 1087 -24.23 38.53 -12.12
CA GLU A 1087 -22.99 38.92 -11.43
C GLU A 1087 -21.75 38.34 -12.14
N ARG A 1088 -20.56 38.60 -11.60
CA ARG A 1088 -19.28 38.18 -12.17
C ARG A 1088 -19.12 36.67 -11.99
N SER A 1089 -18.84 35.94 -13.08
CA SER A 1089 -18.69 34.48 -13.00
C SER A 1089 -17.41 34.06 -12.28
N THR A 1090 -17.56 33.18 -11.29
CA THR A 1090 -16.50 32.54 -10.53
C THR A 1090 -16.27 31.09 -10.97
N GLU A 1091 -15.16 30.51 -10.49
CA GLU A 1091 -14.77 29.10 -10.59
C GLU A 1091 -14.45 28.53 -9.20
N TYR A 1092 -14.43 27.20 -9.07
CA TYR A 1092 -13.98 26.51 -7.86
C TYR A 1092 -12.45 26.54 -7.74
N SER A 1093 -11.93 26.64 -6.50
CA SER A 1093 -10.52 26.43 -6.21
C SER A 1093 -10.14 24.96 -6.38
N SER A 1094 -8.96 24.69 -6.95
CA SER A 1094 -8.36 23.35 -7.01
C SER A 1094 -7.94 22.81 -5.63
N GLU A 1095 -7.90 23.68 -4.62
CA GLU A 1095 -7.67 23.33 -3.22
C GLU A 1095 -9.02 23.19 -2.49
N MET A 1096 -9.21 22.03 -1.86
CA MET A 1096 -10.32 21.76 -0.93
C MET A 1096 -9.88 22.14 0.49
N ASN A 1097 -10.72 22.88 1.21
CA ASN A 1097 -10.48 23.24 2.59
C ASN A 1097 -10.55 22.01 3.51
N ILE A 1098 -9.86 22.06 4.66
CA ILE A 1098 -9.80 20.98 5.67
C ILE A 1098 -11.20 20.53 6.14
N ASP A 1099 -12.21 21.39 6.05
CA ASP A 1099 -13.57 21.12 6.51
C ASP A 1099 -14.50 20.48 5.43
N GLY A 1100 -13.98 20.28 4.22
CA GLY A 1100 -14.68 19.75 3.04
C GLY A 1100 -15.17 20.81 2.03
N SER A 1101 -15.07 22.10 2.34
CA SER A 1101 -15.56 23.16 1.44
C SER A 1101 -14.57 23.55 0.34
N PHE A 1102 -15.07 24.11 -0.77
CA PHE A 1102 -14.25 24.71 -1.83
C PHE A 1102 -14.40 26.23 -1.81
N ASN A 1103 -13.35 26.96 -2.18
CA ASN A 1103 -13.37 28.42 -2.29
C ASN A 1103 -13.79 28.85 -3.71
N PHE A 1104 -14.53 29.95 -3.84
CA PHE A 1104 -14.88 30.52 -5.14
C PHE A 1104 -13.93 31.67 -5.50
N VAL A 1105 -13.40 31.64 -6.72
CA VAL A 1105 -12.42 32.62 -7.22
C VAL A 1105 -12.94 33.27 -8.50
N GLU A 1106 -12.77 34.59 -8.65
CA GLU A 1106 -12.96 35.29 -9.93
C GLU A 1106 -11.75 35.05 -10.84
N SER A 1107 -11.92 34.33 -11.96
CA SER A 1107 -10.82 34.06 -12.89
C SER A 1107 -10.65 35.17 -13.94
N GLU A 1108 -9.45 35.32 -14.50
CA GLU A 1108 -9.23 36.15 -15.69
C GLU A 1108 -9.63 35.42 -16.99
N GLY A 1109 -9.65 34.08 -16.99
CA GLY A 1109 -9.94 33.24 -18.16
C GLY A 1109 -11.42 33.13 -18.54
N ARG A 1110 -12.32 33.44 -17.59
CA ARG A 1110 -13.77 33.47 -17.79
C ARG A 1110 -14.29 34.88 -17.63
N THR A 1111 -14.52 35.61 -18.72
CA THR A 1111 -14.87 37.04 -18.66
C THR A 1111 -16.38 37.32 -18.66
N SER A 1112 -17.23 36.29 -18.60
CA SER A 1112 -18.69 36.39 -18.64
C SER A 1112 -19.36 36.82 -17.32
N THR A 1113 -20.69 36.94 -17.37
CA THR A 1113 -21.57 37.14 -16.20
C THR A 1113 -22.62 36.03 -16.14
N ASN A 1114 -22.97 35.56 -14.94
CA ASN A 1114 -23.92 34.46 -14.74
C ASN A 1114 -24.89 34.74 -13.58
N THR A 1115 -25.95 33.96 -13.50
CA THR A 1115 -26.84 33.85 -12.34
C THR A 1115 -27.39 32.43 -12.27
N TRP A 1116 -27.54 31.89 -11.06
CA TRP A 1116 -28.15 30.59 -10.84
C TRP A 1116 -29.68 30.70 -10.83
N CYS A 1117 -30.37 29.71 -11.38
CA CYS A 1117 -31.82 29.67 -11.47
C CYS A 1117 -32.46 29.14 -10.18
N GLN A 1118 -32.19 29.82 -9.06
CA GLN A 1118 -32.70 29.47 -7.72
C GLN A 1118 -34.08 30.08 -7.43
N ASP A 1119 -34.67 29.71 -6.29
CA ASP A 1119 -35.95 30.23 -5.75
C ASP A 1119 -37.09 30.36 -6.77
N GLU A 1120 -37.43 31.60 -7.17
CA GLU A 1120 -38.49 31.94 -8.10
C GLU A 1120 -38.21 31.42 -9.52
N CYS A 1121 -36.93 31.36 -9.93
CA CYS A 1121 -36.52 30.80 -11.22
C CYS A 1121 -36.67 29.27 -11.20
N ARG A 1122 -36.14 28.63 -10.14
CA ARG A 1122 -36.26 27.18 -9.92
C ARG A 1122 -37.71 26.71 -9.93
N ASN A 1123 -38.62 27.56 -9.45
CA ASN A 1123 -40.05 27.27 -9.37
C ASN A 1123 -40.89 27.78 -10.55
N ASP A 1124 -40.30 28.45 -11.55
CA ASP A 1124 -41.03 28.88 -12.73
C ASP A 1124 -41.49 27.66 -13.57
N PRO A 1125 -42.78 27.58 -13.98
CA PRO A 1125 -43.28 26.47 -14.78
C PRO A 1125 -42.54 26.24 -16.10
N ILE A 1126 -41.95 27.28 -16.69
CA ILE A 1126 -41.13 27.14 -17.90
C ILE A 1126 -39.78 26.53 -17.60
N ALA A 1127 -39.07 27.00 -16.56
CA ALA A 1127 -37.80 26.42 -16.15
C ALA A 1127 -37.96 24.93 -15.81
N LYS A 1128 -38.99 24.58 -15.02
CA LYS A 1128 -39.35 23.19 -14.74
C LYS A 1128 -39.70 22.40 -16.01
N GLY A 1129 -40.52 22.96 -16.91
CA GLY A 1129 -40.89 22.32 -18.17
C GLY A 1129 -39.72 22.07 -19.15
N VAL A 1130 -38.59 22.77 -19.00
CA VAL A 1130 -37.34 22.47 -19.72
C VAL A 1130 -36.53 21.40 -19.01
N ILE A 1131 -36.39 21.42 -17.67
CA ILE A 1131 -35.68 20.34 -16.96
C ILE A 1131 -36.44 19.03 -17.09
N GLU A 1132 -37.77 19.02 -16.96
CA GLU A 1132 -38.62 17.86 -17.23
C GLU A 1132 -38.39 17.30 -18.64
N ARG A 1133 -38.10 18.14 -19.64
CA ARG A 1133 -37.76 17.70 -21.01
C ARG A 1133 -36.42 16.99 -21.06
N ILE A 1134 -35.41 17.53 -20.37
CA ILE A 1134 -34.07 16.92 -20.29
C ILE A 1134 -34.15 15.59 -19.50
N THR A 1135 -34.85 15.56 -18.36
CA THR A 1135 -35.15 14.35 -17.56
C THR A 1135 -35.87 13.27 -18.37
N ASN A 1136 -36.90 13.63 -19.13
CA ASN A 1136 -37.60 12.67 -20.01
C ASN A 1136 -36.72 12.19 -21.18
N MET A 1137 -35.78 13.03 -21.65
CA MET A 1137 -34.87 12.66 -22.74
C MET A 1137 -33.72 11.76 -22.27
N THR A 1138 -33.09 12.05 -21.13
CA THR A 1138 -31.98 11.25 -20.58
C THR A 1138 -32.49 9.98 -19.87
N GLY A 1139 -33.55 10.11 -19.06
CA GLY A 1139 -33.97 9.10 -18.09
C GLY A 1139 -33.28 9.24 -16.71
N ILE A 1140 -32.46 10.27 -16.50
CA ILE A 1140 -31.80 10.58 -15.23
C ILE A 1140 -32.76 11.44 -14.39
N PRO A 1141 -33.01 11.10 -13.10
CA PRO A 1141 -33.96 11.83 -12.25
C PRO A 1141 -33.46 13.23 -11.88
N TYR A 1142 -34.39 14.12 -11.54
CA TYR A 1142 -34.13 15.54 -11.25
C TYR A 1142 -33.06 15.76 -10.15
N ASP A 1143 -32.95 14.81 -9.23
CA ASP A 1143 -32.10 14.94 -8.04
C ASP A 1143 -30.59 14.91 -8.38
N ASN A 1144 -30.22 14.41 -9.57
CA ASN A 1144 -28.86 14.48 -10.13
C ASN A 1144 -28.50 15.83 -10.77
N TYR A 1145 -29.41 16.80 -10.89
CA TYR A 1145 -29.20 18.01 -11.70
C TYR A 1145 -28.73 19.19 -10.84
N GLU A 1146 -27.79 19.99 -11.36
CA GLU A 1146 -27.57 21.35 -10.84
C GLU A 1146 -28.76 22.27 -11.16
N ASP A 1147 -28.93 23.35 -10.40
CA ASP A 1147 -29.81 24.45 -10.82
C ASP A 1147 -29.26 25.12 -12.10
N PHE A 1148 -30.12 25.48 -13.05
CA PHE A 1148 -29.65 26.07 -14.32
C PHE A 1148 -28.72 27.27 -14.08
N GLN A 1149 -27.52 27.23 -14.66
CA GLN A 1149 -26.64 28.40 -14.69
C GLN A 1149 -26.95 29.23 -15.94
N LEU A 1150 -27.67 30.34 -15.76
CA LEU A 1150 -27.95 31.30 -16.83
C LEU A 1150 -26.70 32.14 -17.07
N VAL A 1151 -26.21 32.20 -18.31
CA VAL A 1151 -24.96 32.88 -18.68
C VAL A 1151 -25.18 33.97 -19.73
N ARG A 1152 -24.44 35.07 -19.60
CA ARG A 1152 -24.51 36.25 -20.49
C ARG A 1152 -23.11 36.75 -20.83
N TYR A 1153 -22.83 36.88 -22.12
CA TYR A 1153 -21.59 37.40 -22.69
C TYR A 1153 -21.89 38.64 -23.54
N LEU A 1154 -21.27 39.77 -23.18
CA LEU A 1154 -21.24 41.03 -23.92
C LEU A 1154 -20.11 41.01 -24.98
N PRO A 1155 -20.06 41.97 -25.92
CA PRO A 1155 -18.96 42.07 -26.88
C PRO A 1155 -17.58 42.10 -26.20
N GLY A 1156 -16.69 41.23 -26.66
CA GLY A 1156 -15.35 40.99 -26.09
C GLY A 1156 -15.29 39.99 -24.94
N GLN A 1157 -16.42 39.51 -24.40
CA GLN A 1157 -16.43 38.46 -23.37
C GLN A 1157 -16.38 37.05 -23.96
N PHE A 1158 -15.69 36.16 -23.26
CA PHE A 1158 -15.35 34.78 -23.62
C PHE A 1158 -15.27 33.90 -22.35
N TYR A 1159 -15.03 32.61 -22.54
CA TYR A 1159 -14.56 31.68 -21.51
C TYR A 1159 -13.58 30.71 -22.18
N GLN A 1160 -12.33 30.68 -21.75
CA GLN A 1160 -11.22 29.90 -22.35
C GLN A 1160 -11.45 28.38 -22.35
N LYS A 1161 -10.58 27.62 -23.03
CA LYS A 1161 -10.61 26.14 -23.07
C LYS A 1161 -10.65 25.58 -21.64
N HIS A 1162 -11.79 25.00 -21.29
CA HIS A 1162 -12.09 24.41 -19.99
C HIS A 1162 -12.81 23.06 -20.20
N HIS A 1163 -13.04 22.37 -19.09
CA HIS A 1163 -13.74 21.10 -19.07
C HIS A 1163 -14.87 21.16 -18.04
N ASP A 1164 -15.98 20.45 -18.28
CA ASP A 1164 -17.14 20.45 -17.38
C ASP A 1164 -17.01 19.44 -16.24
N PHE A 1165 -16.40 18.28 -16.49
CA PHE A 1165 -15.79 17.46 -15.43
C PHE A 1165 -14.89 18.33 -14.56
N THR A 1166 -15.07 18.25 -13.24
CA THR A 1166 -14.27 18.98 -12.25
C THR A 1166 -13.47 17.96 -11.46
N ASP A 1167 -12.14 18.02 -11.55
CA ASP A 1167 -11.26 17.07 -10.88
C ASP A 1167 -11.45 17.17 -9.35
N GLY A 1168 -11.62 16.03 -8.66
CA GLY A 1168 -12.03 15.94 -7.26
C GLY A 1168 -13.52 15.62 -7.06
N HIS A 1169 -14.40 15.93 -8.03
CA HIS A 1169 -15.82 15.56 -7.92
C HIS A 1169 -16.05 14.05 -7.91
N GLU A 1170 -15.13 13.22 -8.40
CA GLU A 1170 -15.21 11.76 -8.30
C GLU A 1170 -15.28 11.25 -6.85
N ARG A 1171 -14.72 12.03 -5.91
CA ARG A 1171 -14.65 11.73 -4.46
C ARG A 1171 -15.81 12.33 -3.66
N THR A 1172 -16.68 13.11 -4.30
CA THR A 1172 -17.86 13.70 -3.65
C THR A 1172 -19.03 12.72 -3.64
N LEU A 1173 -19.96 12.91 -2.71
CA LEU A 1173 -21.19 12.10 -2.66
C LEU A 1173 -21.99 12.16 -3.96
N TYR A 1174 -22.06 13.34 -4.60
CA TYR A 1174 -22.79 13.57 -5.85
C TYR A 1174 -22.03 13.10 -7.12
N GLY A 1175 -20.71 12.94 -7.05
CA GLY A 1175 -19.91 12.41 -8.15
C GLY A 1175 -19.66 13.41 -9.29
N PRO A 1176 -18.96 12.99 -10.35
CA PRO A 1176 -18.61 13.88 -11.45
C PRO A 1176 -19.84 14.30 -12.25
N ARG A 1177 -19.70 15.41 -12.98
CA ARG A 1177 -20.64 15.81 -14.02
C ARG A 1177 -20.53 14.82 -15.18
N LEU A 1178 -21.63 14.14 -15.46
CA LEU A 1178 -21.79 13.07 -16.44
C LEU A 1178 -22.13 13.64 -17.83
N LEU A 1179 -22.98 14.67 -17.87
CA LEU A 1179 -23.54 15.27 -19.08
C LEU A 1179 -23.69 16.79 -18.95
N THR A 1180 -23.47 17.50 -20.05
CA THR A 1180 -23.80 18.92 -20.20
C THR A 1180 -24.87 19.13 -21.27
N PHE A 1181 -25.86 19.96 -20.96
CA PHE A 1181 -26.79 20.55 -21.93
C PHE A 1181 -26.55 22.07 -21.96
N PHE A 1182 -25.91 22.58 -23.03
CA PHE A 1182 -25.77 24.01 -23.28
C PHE A 1182 -26.94 24.49 -24.16
N LEU A 1183 -27.79 25.34 -23.59
CA LEU A 1183 -28.99 25.86 -24.23
C LEU A 1183 -28.74 27.27 -24.78
N TYR A 1184 -28.92 27.49 -26.08
CA TYR A 1184 -28.75 28.80 -26.71
C TYR A 1184 -30.06 29.60 -26.67
N LEU A 1185 -30.10 30.71 -25.93
CA LEU A 1185 -31.33 31.47 -25.68
C LEU A 1185 -31.57 32.59 -26.72
N ASN A 1186 -30.58 32.93 -27.54
CA ASN A 1186 -30.73 33.84 -28.67
C ASN A 1186 -29.71 33.58 -29.79
N ASP A 1187 -29.99 34.12 -30.98
CA ASP A 1187 -29.02 34.21 -32.07
C ASP A 1187 -28.03 35.36 -31.80
N VAL A 1188 -26.74 35.14 -32.06
CA VAL A 1188 -25.67 36.14 -31.89
C VAL A 1188 -25.32 36.73 -33.26
N GLU A 1189 -25.02 38.04 -33.33
CA GLU A 1189 -24.78 38.72 -34.60
C GLU A 1189 -23.43 38.32 -35.23
N GLU A 1190 -22.36 38.25 -34.42
CA GLU A 1190 -21.03 37.83 -34.85
C GLU A 1190 -20.23 37.28 -33.66
N GLY A 1191 -19.49 36.18 -33.85
CA GLY A 1191 -18.73 35.49 -32.80
C GLY A 1191 -19.60 34.69 -31.82
N GLY A 1192 -19.10 34.49 -30.60
CA GLY A 1192 -19.86 33.86 -29.52
C GLY A 1192 -20.07 32.35 -29.62
N GLY A 1193 -19.36 31.65 -30.52
CA GLY A 1193 -19.47 30.19 -30.66
C GLY A 1193 -19.14 29.41 -29.38
N THR A 1194 -19.44 28.11 -29.36
CA THR A 1194 -18.80 27.16 -28.44
C THR A 1194 -17.94 26.23 -29.28
N GLU A 1195 -16.62 26.28 -29.08
CA GLU A 1195 -15.62 25.58 -29.87
C GLU A 1195 -15.09 24.35 -29.12
N PHE A 1196 -15.05 23.22 -29.80
CA PHE A 1196 -14.40 21.98 -29.39
C PHE A 1196 -13.19 21.84 -30.33
N ALA A 1197 -12.06 22.44 -29.94
CA ALA A 1197 -10.88 22.55 -30.80
C ALA A 1197 -10.37 21.17 -31.25
N ASP A 1198 -10.36 20.21 -30.32
CA ASP A 1198 -9.84 18.86 -30.51
C ASP A 1198 -10.81 17.98 -31.33
N LEU A 1199 -12.05 18.44 -31.52
CA LEU A 1199 -13.04 17.88 -32.47
C LEU A 1199 -13.19 18.74 -33.73
N ASN A 1200 -12.32 19.75 -33.93
CA ASN A 1200 -12.29 20.65 -35.08
C ASN A 1200 -13.69 21.25 -35.41
N PHE A 1201 -14.43 21.63 -34.36
CA PHE A 1201 -15.85 21.99 -34.47
C PHE A 1201 -16.22 23.24 -33.67
N VAL A 1202 -16.99 24.14 -34.30
CA VAL A 1202 -17.57 25.32 -33.63
C VAL A 1202 -19.09 25.30 -33.76
N ALA A 1203 -19.78 25.17 -32.63
CA ALA A 1203 -21.22 25.38 -32.55
C ALA A 1203 -21.53 26.89 -32.62
N THR A 1204 -22.16 27.32 -33.72
CA THR A 1204 -22.65 28.70 -33.88
C THR A 1204 -23.89 28.92 -33.01
N PRO A 1205 -24.01 30.05 -32.27
CA PRO A 1205 -25.19 30.32 -31.45
C PRO A 1205 -26.46 30.46 -32.28
N LYS A 1206 -27.50 29.72 -31.90
CA LYS A 1206 -28.78 29.68 -32.60
C LYS A 1206 -29.93 29.56 -31.60
N LYS A 1207 -30.90 30.46 -31.67
CA LYS A 1207 -32.01 30.52 -30.70
C LYS A 1207 -32.77 29.20 -30.64
N GLY A 1208 -32.91 28.65 -29.43
CA GLY A 1208 -33.66 27.43 -29.16
C GLY A 1208 -32.93 26.13 -29.53
N MET A 1209 -31.65 26.20 -29.92
CA MET A 1209 -30.81 25.02 -30.07
C MET A 1209 -30.25 24.57 -28.71
N ALA A 1210 -30.24 23.26 -28.45
CA ALA A 1210 -29.43 22.65 -27.40
C ALA A 1210 -28.18 22.00 -28.01
N LEU A 1211 -27.04 22.11 -27.34
CA LEU A 1211 -25.83 21.35 -27.63
C LEU A 1211 -25.54 20.44 -26.44
N VAL A 1212 -25.26 19.16 -26.70
CA VAL A 1212 -25.20 18.10 -25.69
C VAL A 1212 -23.98 17.22 -25.90
N TRP A 1213 -23.24 16.95 -24.82
CA TRP A 1213 -22.07 16.06 -24.81
C TRP A 1213 -21.91 15.38 -23.44
N PRO A 1214 -21.29 14.18 -23.39
CA PRO A 1214 -20.79 13.58 -22.15
C PRO A 1214 -19.55 14.34 -21.67
N SER A 1215 -19.32 14.42 -20.35
CA SER A 1215 -18.06 14.95 -19.78
C SER A 1215 -17.12 13.84 -19.29
N VAL A 1216 -17.49 12.58 -19.50
CA VAL A 1216 -16.82 11.39 -18.97
C VAL A 1216 -16.87 10.25 -19.98
N THR A 1217 -15.87 9.38 -19.94
CA THR A 1217 -15.76 8.27 -20.89
C THR A 1217 -16.95 7.32 -20.75
N ASN A 1218 -17.33 6.69 -21.86
CA ASN A 1218 -18.39 5.68 -21.87
C ASN A 1218 -18.00 4.42 -21.07
N GLU A 1219 -16.71 4.13 -20.99
CA GLU A 1219 -16.12 2.95 -20.34
C GLU A 1219 -15.97 3.13 -18.82
N ASN A 1220 -15.68 4.36 -18.35
CA ASN A 1220 -15.69 4.71 -16.94
C ASN A 1220 -16.18 6.15 -16.73
N MET A 1221 -17.33 6.31 -16.06
CA MET A 1221 -17.95 7.61 -15.81
C MET A 1221 -17.27 8.41 -14.69
N GLU A 1222 -16.21 7.88 -14.08
CA GLU A 1222 -15.35 8.60 -13.13
C GLU A 1222 -14.02 9.04 -13.79
N VAL A 1223 -13.87 8.82 -15.10
CA VAL A 1223 -12.75 9.31 -15.93
C VAL A 1223 -13.26 10.36 -16.92
N LYS A 1224 -12.61 11.52 -16.92
CA LYS A 1224 -12.81 12.65 -17.84
C LYS A 1224 -12.69 12.24 -19.32
N ASP A 1225 -13.50 12.82 -20.19
CA ASP A 1225 -13.39 12.60 -21.65
C ASP A 1225 -12.74 13.82 -22.33
N ASP A 1226 -11.41 13.80 -22.43
CA ASP A 1226 -10.60 14.92 -22.92
C ASP A 1226 -10.92 15.33 -24.37
N TRP A 1227 -11.66 14.54 -25.16
CA TRP A 1227 -12.20 15.03 -26.43
C TRP A 1227 -13.26 16.15 -26.25
N THR A 1228 -13.72 16.43 -25.03
CA THR A 1228 -14.77 17.40 -24.71
C THR A 1228 -14.28 18.67 -24.00
N TRP A 1229 -12.97 18.92 -23.97
CA TRP A 1229 -12.45 20.27 -23.68
C TRP A 1229 -13.00 21.28 -24.70
N HIS A 1230 -13.55 22.38 -24.21
CA HIS A 1230 -14.26 23.35 -25.06
C HIS A 1230 -14.13 24.78 -24.54
N GLU A 1231 -14.38 25.76 -25.42
CA GLU A 1231 -14.33 27.18 -25.07
C GLU A 1231 -15.50 27.99 -25.63
N ALA A 1232 -15.90 29.05 -24.92
CA ALA A 1232 -16.88 30.01 -25.41
C ALA A 1232 -16.16 31.18 -26.08
N LEU A 1233 -16.09 31.13 -27.41
CA LEU A 1233 -15.40 32.12 -28.24
C LEU A 1233 -15.93 33.56 -28.00
N PRO A 1234 -15.07 34.59 -28.15
CA PRO A 1234 -15.47 35.99 -27.97
C PRO A 1234 -16.71 36.38 -28.78
N VAL A 1235 -17.66 37.06 -28.14
CA VAL A 1235 -18.75 37.75 -28.85
C VAL A 1235 -18.17 38.97 -29.56
N MET A 1236 -18.35 39.08 -30.87
CA MET A 1236 -17.82 40.19 -31.68
C MET A 1236 -18.88 41.27 -31.91
N SER A 1237 -20.15 40.88 -32.11
CA SER A 1237 -21.31 41.78 -32.12
C SER A 1237 -22.55 41.10 -31.54
N GLY A 1238 -23.48 41.90 -31.00
CA GLY A 1238 -24.65 41.43 -30.26
C GLY A 1238 -24.33 41.07 -28.80
N ILE A 1239 -25.11 40.14 -28.23
CA ILE A 1239 -24.96 39.60 -26.86
C ILE A 1239 -25.29 38.10 -26.95
N LYS A 1240 -24.53 37.22 -26.28
CA LYS A 1240 -24.86 35.79 -26.14
C LYS A 1240 -25.54 35.55 -24.79
N PHE A 1241 -26.77 35.03 -24.80
CA PHE A 1241 -27.42 34.42 -23.65
C PHE A 1241 -27.45 32.90 -23.82
N GLY A 1242 -27.12 32.18 -22.75
CA GLY A 1242 -27.20 30.73 -22.68
C GLY A 1242 -27.68 30.24 -21.32
N ALA A 1243 -27.91 28.93 -21.20
CA ALA A 1243 -28.10 28.25 -19.92
C ALA A 1243 -27.40 26.90 -19.94
N ASN A 1244 -26.64 26.60 -18.88
CA ASN A 1244 -26.08 25.27 -18.66
C ASN A 1244 -27.01 24.47 -17.75
N ALA A 1245 -27.35 23.25 -18.15
CA ALA A 1245 -27.75 22.19 -17.23
C ALA A 1245 -26.63 21.14 -17.17
N TRP A 1246 -26.04 21.01 -15.98
CA TRP A 1246 -25.10 19.96 -15.64
C TRP A 1246 -25.82 18.85 -14.87
N ILE A 1247 -25.45 17.61 -15.16
CA ILE A 1247 -26.09 16.42 -14.61
C ILE A 1247 -25.01 15.52 -14.01
N HIS A 1248 -25.16 15.11 -12.76
CA HIS A 1248 -24.18 14.33 -12.00
C HIS A 1248 -24.42 12.83 -12.04
N LEU A 1249 -23.40 12.05 -11.69
CA LEU A 1249 -23.45 10.58 -11.63
C LEU A 1249 -24.30 10.05 -10.45
N ARG A 1250 -24.42 10.80 -9.35
CA ARG A 1250 -25.19 10.47 -8.13
C ARG A 1250 -26.11 11.65 -7.74
N ASP A 1251 -26.86 11.51 -6.65
CA ASP A 1251 -27.77 12.57 -6.16
C ASP A 1251 -26.97 13.82 -5.72
N TYR A 1252 -27.34 14.97 -6.29
CA TYR A 1252 -26.75 16.29 -6.04
C TYR A 1252 -27.63 17.15 -5.11
N GLN A 1253 -28.92 16.86 -5.01
CA GLN A 1253 -29.92 17.69 -4.32
C GLN A 1253 -30.17 17.28 -2.86
N HIS A 1254 -29.84 16.04 -2.48
CA HIS A 1254 -30.07 15.50 -1.14
C HIS A 1254 -28.77 15.12 -0.38
N VAL A 1255 -27.66 15.79 -0.71
CA VAL A 1255 -26.44 15.73 0.09
C VAL A 1255 -26.74 16.25 1.51
N PRO A 1256 -26.42 15.52 2.59
CA PRO A 1256 -26.73 16.00 3.95
C PRO A 1256 -25.88 17.22 4.35
N ASP A 1257 -26.48 18.23 4.98
CA ASP A 1257 -25.82 19.50 5.39
C ASP A 1257 -24.59 19.34 6.31
N TYR A 1258 -24.36 18.14 6.86
CA TYR A 1258 -23.19 17.80 7.69
C TYR A 1258 -22.05 17.14 6.92
N CYS A 1259 -22.14 17.07 5.59
CA CYS A 1259 -21.06 16.72 4.67
C CYS A 1259 -20.46 18.02 4.10
#